data_AF-A0A5J4YX11-F1
#
_entry.id   AF-A0A5J4YX11-F1
#
_cell.length_a   1.000
_cell.length_b   1.000
_cell.length_c   1.000
_cell.angle_alpha   90.00
_cell.angle_beta   90.00
_cell.angle_gamma   90.00
#
_symmetry.space_group_name_H-M   'P 1'
#
loop_
_entity.id
_entity.type
_entity.pdbx_description
1 polymer ?
#
loop_
_entity_poly.entity_id
_entity_poly.type
_entity_poly.pdbx_seq_one_letter_code
_entity_poly.pdbx_strand_id
1 'polypeptide(L)'
;MASAQGAVEVGRLSELAHGLSGQVTVLDTKRVQIDGLTYDGRGPQAFFWVGKGQPGTDGVKALEQGTCGANPLGRYDGDTVIVELPQGLTMADIDYVSMWCIAARQNFGDVRLSGVREQLGALPNPQAEDLDCTTPEEGEAPATMSCMELDQNALNLRYARDPSDESTMMIELEARVGVTEYVAFGLSGSSQFTLMDNADIIVLTVDAGGFARARDFFVSGRNQCVNGVGVCPDTESGPLAGSNDVQVVSSSRSGDVVLVKMRRPVGASDPELDLAIPDGKGFVVWAVGPMNEALDLPLFHSRHAEGDVQVDWAPEVIGDRCVSLIAQAENEKVPGWRREPLLLEEGVPVSVLLGPSGGEYGIGSITQRPPWGIGFYLNGILIPAVGVERGKTYEFVIQTGDDASNSAKYHPFYISSDPFGGYVADSELEQREQFENGEIFAGITGLNESDGSFRWYTTGNGTLCQIEEIEASSAQTFDTFEEYNATLNYSCTEDSAIAAGAGRLVWSVAPDTPDLVYYQCVTHNNLGWKIRVFDEGSVDLDELRALSNVDPQTEENQEGAPQCLLEFNGETYRYAKCSPISERGIEAVIYSTVLSETGELDMAFSMAPSSGETGWVALGFAETSGVMVGADAIIALRMADGSISTEDYAMNSRSSSGVQPAGRQALSLAESIFNESTGNIVTRFRRSIGSVTPTAAALLLAKGPASVSSTTLRQHNFRTGLVLDLESSASEPILPNRRSNYSAFVAHAVLMGLAWIILVPWAIFMPRVLHFKDPLWFNLHRALNLFVTCMVLSAFVVALVYGTRTETAHLVIGCIVFGLLVLQIAGGLLRADKGSARRTAWRMAHVLSGRVLELLAVANVFIGMSIFGGVGWGWYLAVGLVIGLLIFVYVYFLSRDFVKQSRGSDHGADGGPVDSGKDAESGRVPSEHSNSAA
;
A
#
# COMPACT_ATOMS: atom_id res chain seq x y z
N MET A 1 -19.59 -45.92 56.96
CA MET A 1 -18.43 -45.09 56.58
C MET A 1 -18.67 -44.67 55.14
N ALA A 2 -18.90 -43.39 54.88
CA ALA A 2 -18.72 -42.83 53.53
C ALA A 2 -17.28 -42.32 53.48
N SER A 3 -16.53 -42.65 52.44
CA SER A 3 -15.20 -42.06 52.26
C SER A 3 -15.35 -40.60 51.86
N ALA A 4 -14.42 -39.74 52.28
CA ALA A 4 -14.15 -38.55 51.50
C ALA A 4 -13.69 -39.01 50.10
N GLN A 5 -14.27 -38.42 49.04
CA GLN A 5 -13.81 -38.61 47.67
C GLN A 5 -12.95 -37.40 47.34
N GLY A 6 -11.64 -37.64 47.26
CA GLY A 6 -10.66 -36.62 46.86
C GLY A 6 -10.48 -36.58 45.34
N ALA A 7 -9.55 -35.72 44.92
CA ALA A 7 -9.18 -35.52 43.52
C ALA A 7 -8.79 -36.83 42.81
N VAL A 8 -9.10 -36.90 41.50
CA VAL A 8 -8.93 -38.09 40.65
C VAL A 8 -7.67 -37.93 39.80
N GLU A 9 -6.65 -38.75 40.09
CA GLU A 9 -5.42 -38.80 39.28
C GLU A 9 -5.72 -39.37 37.88
N VAL A 10 -5.30 -38.65 36.83
CA VAL A 10 -5.52 -39.04 35.43
C VAL A 10 -4.29 -39.70 34.83
N GLY A 11 -3.11 -39.13 35.09
CA GLY A 11 -1.83 -39.54 34.50
C GLY A 11 -1.03 -38.35 33.98
N ARG A 12 0.08 -38.62 33.26
CA ARG A 12 0.95 -37.56 32.72
C ARG A 12 0.50 -37.07 31.35
N LEU A 13 0.80 -35.80 31.04
CA LEU A 13 0.76 -35.27 29.69
C LEU A 13 1.74 -36.02 28.78
N SER A 14 1.39 -36.20 27.51
CA SER A 14 2.26 -36.79 26.48
C SER A 14 3.38 -35.81 26.07
N GLU A 15 4.63 -36.25 26.08
CA GLU A 15 5.80 -35.37 25.83
C GLU A 15 6.05 -35.20 24.31
N LEU A 16 5.13 -34.56 23.58
CA LEU A 16 5.16 -34.50 22.11
C LEU A 16 6.07 -33.39 21.55
N ALA A 17 6.10 -32.22 22.19
CA ALA A 17 6.94 -31.09 21.77
C ALA A 17 7.32 -30.17 22.96
N HIS A 18 8.23 -29.22 22.71
CA HIS A 18 8.53 -28.08 23.61
C HIS A 18 8.90 -28.43 25.07
N GLY A 19 9.37 -29.66 25.34
CA GLY A 19 9.68 -30.12 26.69
C GLY A 19 8.46 -30.23 27.61
N LEU A 20 7.25 -30.33 27.02
CA LEU A 20 6.02 -30.40 27.79
C LEU A 20 5.96 -31.68 28.63
N SER A 21 5.86 -31.54 29.94
CA SER A 21 5.58 -32.65 30.86
C SER A 21 4.79 -32.13 32.07
N GLY A 22 4.06 -33.02 32.76
CA GLY A 22 3.29 -32.68 33.96
C GLY A 22 2.39 -33.83 34.37
N GLN A 23 2.06 -33.94 35.66
CA GLN A 23 1.14 -34.94 36.21
C GLN A 23 -0.25 -34.32 36.39
N VAL A 24 -1.28 -34.89 35.78
CA VAL A 24 -2.62 -34.31 35.72
C VAL A 24 -3.57 -35.00 36.70
N THR A 25 -4.27 -34.19 37.51
CA THR A 25 -5.20 -34.63 38.55
C THR A 25 -6.47 -33.76 38.48
N VAL A 26 -7.65 -34.35 38.29
CA VAL A 26 -8.93 -33.62 38.31
C VAL A 26 -9.32 -33.33 39.75
N LEU A 27 -9.50 -32.06 40.12
CA LEU A 27 -9.87 -31.64 41.47
C LEU A 27 -11.38 -31.75 41.71
N ASP A 28 -12.17 -31.27 40.75
CA ASP A 28 -13.64 -31.18 40.81
C ASP A 28 -14.25 -31.18 39.39
N THR A 29 -15.54 -30.91 39.24
CA THR A 29 -16.23 -30.91 37.92
C THR A 29 -15.76 -29.82 36.94
N LYS A 30 -14.95 -28.86 37.40
CA LYS A 30 -14.52 -27.66 36.64
C LYS A 30 -13.01 -27.50 36.54
N ARG A 31 -12.23 -28.00 37.49
CA ARG A 31 -10.79 -27.71 37.63
C ARG A 31 -9.89 -28.93 37.65
N VAL A 32 -8.74 -28.79 37.00
CA VAL A 32 -7.65 -29.77 36.89
C VAL A 32 -6.37 -29.15 37.44
N GLN A 33 -5.66 -29.87 38.29
CA GLN A 33 -4.31 -29.52 38.71
C GLN A 33 -3.29 -30.25 37.82
N ILE A 34 -2.23 -29.55 37.42
CA ILE A 34 -1.09 -30.09 36.69
C ILE A 34 0.15 -29.86 37.56
N ASP A 35 0.67 -30.92 38.15
CA ASP A 35 1.82 -30.90 39.05
C ASP A 35 3.13 -31.15 38.30
N GLY A 36 4.15 -30.32 38.56
CA GLY A 36 5.46 -30.43 37.92
C GLY A 36 5.41 -30.10 36.42
N LEU A 37 4.64 -29.07 36.05
CA LEU A 37 4.51 -28.59 34.67
C LEU A 37 5.84 -28.02 34.18
N THR A 38 6.42 -28.64 33.16
CA THR A 38 7.56 -28.11 32.39
C THR A 38 7.10 -27.75 31.00
N TYR A 39 7.51 -26.60 30.46
CA TYR A 39 7.22 -26.19 29.09
C TYR A 39 8.17 -25.05 28.66
N ASP A 40 8.80 -25.12 27.49
CA ASP A 40 9.89 -24.21 27.11
C ASP A 40 9.50 -22.76 26.77
N GLY A 41 8.20 -22.45 26.68
CA GLY A 41 7.69 -21.11 26.40
C GLY A 41 7.87 -20.63 24.95
N ARG A 42 8.24 -21.49 23.99
CA ARG A 42 8.57 -21.11 22.61
C ARG A 42 7.43 -21.30 21.59
N GLY A 43 6.23 -21.63 22.05
CA GLY A 43 5.05 -21.72 21.18
C GLY A 43 4.42 -20.34 20.99
N PRO A 44 4.40 -19.78 19.77
CA PRO A 44 3.96 -18.39 19.55
C PRO A 44 2.50 -18.11 19.93
N GLN A 45 1.65 -19.14 20.02
CA GLN A 45 0.26 -19.06 20.48
C GLN A 45 -0.15 -20.34 21.22
N ALA A 46 0.63 -20.75 22.22
CA ALA A 46 0.33 -21.92 23.06
C ALA A 46 -0.72 -21.59 24.15
N PHE A 47 -1.67 -22.50 24.38
CA PHE A 47 -2.73 -22.38 25.38
C PHE A 47 -3.09 -23.73 26.02
N PHE A 48 -3.66 -23.71 27.23
CA PHE A 48 -4.37 -24.87 27.77
C PHE A 48 -5.64 -25.09 26.95
N TRP A 49 -5.93 -26.36 26.63
CA TRP A 49 -6.84 -26.72 25.56
C TRP A 49 -7.58 -28.02 25.87
N VAL A 50 -8.90 -28.00 25.77
CA VAL A 50 -9.80 -29.09 26.16
C VAL A 50 -10.85 -29.35 25.08
N GLY A 51 -11.34 -30.58 24.95
CA GLY A 51 -12.34 -30.88 23.93
C GLY A 51 -12.77 -32.34 23.90
N LYS A 52 -13.64 -32.67 22.94
CA LYS A 52 -14.06 -34.04 22.61
C LYS A 52 -13.18 -34.59 21.48
N GLY A 53 -13.13 -35.91 21.29
CA GLY A 53 -12.31 -36.51 20.23
C GLY A 53 -10.81 -36.40 20.50
N GLN A 54 -10.01 -36.03 19.50
CA GLN A 54 -8.55 -35.86 19.60
C GLN A 54 -8.20 -34.37 19.79
N PRO A 55 -7.01 -34.02 20.34
CA PRO A 55 -6.55 -32.63 20.39
C PRO A 55 -6.43 -32.06 18.97
N GLY A 56 -7.19 -30.99 18.71
CA GLY A 56 -7.40 -30.43 17.38
C GLY A 56 -7.87 -28.98 17.41
N THR A 57 -8.09 -28.40 16.24
CA THR A 57 -8.57 -27.01 16.06
C THR A 57 -10.01 -26.78 16.52
N ASP A 58 -10.73 -27.86 16.81
CA ASP A 58 -12.10 -27.93 17.34
C ASP A 58 -12.17 -27.99 18.88
N GLY A 59 -11.01 -28.03 19.56
CA GLY A 59 -10.94 -27.83 21.01
C GLY A 59 -11.16 -26.37 21.42
N VAL A 60 -11.30 -26.15 22.72
CA VAL A 60 -11.61 -24.86 23.35
C VAL A 60 -10.49 -24.50 24.33
N LYS A 61 -10.16 -23.21 24.42
CA LYS A 61 -9.23 -22.68 25.43
C LYS A 61 -9.76 -22.95 26.85
N ALA A 62 -8.89 -23.47 27.71
CA ALA A 62 -9.06 -23.46 29.16
C ALA A 62 -8.14 -22.41 29.78
N LEU A 63 -8.47 -21.93 30.98
CA LEU A 63 -7.78 -20.81 31.65
C LEU A 63 -6.87 -21.33 32.77
N GLU A 64 -5.77 -20.64 33.06
CA GLU A 64 -5.07 -20.80 34.34
C GLU A 64 -5.87 -20.04 35.42
N GLN A 65 -6.11 -20.68 36.57
CA GLN A 65 -6.99 -20.13 37.61
C GLN A 65 -6.45 -18.79 38.13
N GLY A 66 -7.28 -17.74 38.08
CA GLY A 66 -6.87 -16.36 38.40
C GLY A 66 -6.29 -15.58 37.21
N THR A 67 -6.38 -16.10 35.98
CA THR A 67 -5.97 -15.40 34.75
C THR A 67 -7.12 -15.27 33.76
N CYS A 68 -7.23 -14.13 33.07
CA CYS A 68 -8.22 -13.93 31.99
C CYS A 68 -7.73 -14.44 30.62
N GLY A 69 -6.63 -15.19 30.58
CA GLY A 69 -6.21 -16.08 29.47
C GLY A 69 -6.08 -15.52 28.04
N ALA A 70 -6.05 -14.21 27.82
CA ALA A 70 -5.86 -13.65 26.48
C ALA A 70 -4.51 -14.06 25.86
N ASN A 71 -3.44 -13.90 26.63
CA ASN A 71 -2.05 -14.06 26.20
C ASN A 71 -1.61 -15.54 26.08
N PRO A 72 -0.71 -15.87 25.13
CA PRO A 72 -0.06 -17.19 25.07
C PRO A 72 0.65 -17.56 26.37
N LEU A 73 0.71 -18.86 26.66
CA LEU A 73 1.40 -19.37 27.85
C LEU A 73 2.91 -19.11 27.80
N GLY A 74 3.43 -18.63 28.92
CA GLY A 74 4.87 -18.46 29.14
C GLY A 74 5.60 -19.80 29.37
N ARG A 75 6.88 -19.71 29.75
CA ARG A 75 7.67 -20.87 30.18
C ARG A 75 7.22 -21.33 31.57
N TYR A 76 7.08 -22.64 31.77
CA TYR A 76 6.95 -23.28 33.09
C TYR A 76 8.17 -24.19 33.36
N ASP A 77 8.61 -24.30 34.61
CA ASP A 77 9.87 -24.97 34.99
C ASP A 77 9.72 -25.85 36.25
N GLY A 78 8.67 -26.67 36.27
CA GLY A 78 8.32 -27.58 37.37
C GLY A 78 7.17 -27.09 38.26
N ASP A 79 6.39 -26.14 37.77
CA ASP A 79 5.33 -25.45 38.51
C ASP A 79 4.10 -26.34 38.78
N THR A 80 3.24 -25.93 39.71
CA THR A 80 1.91 -26.53 39.90
C THR A 80 0.86 -25.52 39.46
N VAL A 81 0.13 -25.84 38.40
CA VAL A 81 -0.88 -24.98 37.77
C VAL A 81 -2.28 -25.57 37.96
N ILE A 82 -3.28 -24.74 38.24
CA ILE A 82 -4.70 -25.14 38.21
C ILE A 82 -5.30 -24.59 36.91
N VAL A 83 -5.82 -25.49 36.08
CA VAL A 83 -6.51 -25.21 34.82
C VAL A 83 -8.02 -25.32 35.04
N GLU A 84 -8.77 -24.29 34.66
CA GLU A 84 -10.21 -24.16 34.83
C GLU A 84 -10.93 -24.21 33.47
N LEU A 85 -12.00 -25.01 33.39
CA LEU A 85 -12.82 -25.15 32.19
C LEU A 85 -13.72 -23.93 32.00
N PRO A 86 -13.87 -23.44 30.75
CA PRO A 86 -14.68 -22.26 30.45
C PRO A 86 -16.16 -22.48 30.84
N GLN A 87 -16.90 -21.37 30.93
CA GLN A 87 -18.33 -21.39 31.23
C GLN A 87 -19.09 -22.36 30.31
N GLY A 88 -20.08 -23.07 30.87
CA GLY A 88 -20.85 -24.09 30.14
C GLY A 88 -20.20 -25.47 29.95
N LEU A 89 -18.88 -25.65 30.13
CA LEU A 89 -18.22 -26.97 30.07
C LEU A 89 -17.91 -27.55 31.47
N THR A 90 -17.98 -28.87 31.57
CA THR A 90 -17.55 -29.67 32.74
C THR A 90 -16.62 -30.82 32.34
N MET A 91 -15.99 -31.47 33.33
CA MET A 91 -15.15 -32.67 33.13
C MET A 91 -15.89 -33.87 32.49
N ALA A 92 -17.22 -33.87 32.50
CA ALA A 92 -18.01 -34.90 31.80
C ALA A 92 -18.16 -34.63 30.29
N ASP A 93 -17.94 -33.37 29.88
CA ASP A 93 -18.11 -32.88 28.50
C ASP A 93 -16.83 -32.95 27.66
N ILE A 94 -15.69 -33.30 28.26
CA ILE A 94 -14.39 -33.35 27.56
C ILE A 94 -13.76 -34.75 27.62
N ASP A 95 -12.95 -35.07 26.62
CA ASP A 95 -12.25 -36.34 26.46
C ASP A 95 -10.74 -36.21 26.72
N TYR A 96 -10.20 -34.98 26.72
CA TYR A 96 -8.79 -34.68 26.93
C TYR A 96 -8.54 -33.33 27.60
N VAL A 97 -7.36 -33.19 28.20
CA VAL A 97 -6.72 -31.92 28.56
C VAL A 97 -5.34 -31.89 27.89
N SER A 98 -4.99 -30.78 27.24
CA SER A 98 -3.76 -30.65 26.45
C SER A 98 -3.19 -29.23 26.46
N MET A 99 -1.97 -29.07 25.97
CA MET A 99 -1.44 -27.78 25.55
C MET A 99 -1.35 -27.72 24.02
N TRP A 100 -2.04 -26.76 23.42
CA TRP A 100 -2.19 -26.62 21.97
C TRP A 100 -1.66 -25.29 21.48
N CYS A 101 -0.93 -25.27 20.37
CA CYS A 101 -0.49 -24.04 19.72
C CYS A 101 -1.34 -23.72 18.50
N ILE A 102 -2.08 -22.61 18.54
CA ILE A 102 -3.02 -22.20 17.48
C ILE A 102 -2.26 -21.87 16.19
N ALA A 103 -1.27 -20.97 16.25
CA ALA A 103 -0.45 -20.58 15.10
C ALA A 103 0.28 -21.76 14.43
N ALA A 104 0.73 -22.76 15.20
CA ALA A 104 1.37 -23.96 14.66
C ALA A 104 0.37 -25.08 14.28
N ARG A 105 -0.91 -24.94 14.66
CA ARG A 105 -1.97 -25.95 14.59
C ARG A 105 -1.51 -27.33 15.11
N GLN A 106 -0.84 -27.34 16.26
CA GLN A 106 -0.16 -28.53 16.77
C GLN A 106 -0.36 -28.74 18.28
N ASN A 107 -0.67 -29.97 18.65
CA ASN A 107 -0.67 -30.46 20.03
C ASN A 107 0.76 -30.62 20.52
N PHE A 108 1.11 -29.97 21.63
CA PHE A 108 2.42 -30.15 22.28
C PHE A 108 2.41 -31.26 23.33
N GLY A 109 1.23 -31.70 23.75
CA GLY A 109 1.02 -32.82 24.64
C GLY A 109 -0.35 -32.81 25.32
N ASP A 110 -0.89 -34.00 25.55
CA ASP A 110 -2.24 -34.25 26.05
C ASP A 110 -2.31 -35.40 27.05
N VAL A 111 -3.37 -35.42 27.86
CA VAL A 111 -3.80 -36.57 28.65
C VAL A 111 -5.26 -36.89 28.35
N ARG A 112 -5.62 -38.18 28.39
CA ARG A 112 -6.92 -38.72 27.98
C ARG A 112 -7.79 -39.03 29.21
N LEU A 113 -8.94 -38.37 29.33
CA LEU A 113 -9.87 -38.54 30.46
C LEU A 113 -10.70 -39.85 30.39
N SER A 114 -10.69 -40.53 29.25
CA SER A 114 -11.48 -41.76 29.01
C SER A 114 -11.17 -42.89 29.99
N GLY A 115 -9.96 -42.97 30.56
CA GLY A 115 -9.57 -44.00 31.54
C GLY A 115 -10.18 -43.82 32.94
N VAL A 116 -10.65 -42.62 33.28
CA VAL A 116 -11.16 -42.27 34.62
C VAL A 116 -12.64 -41.86 34.64
N ARG A 117 -13.32 -41.92 33.49
CA ARG A 117 -14.63 -41.27 33.28
C ARG A 117 -15.76 -41.74 34.21
N GLU A 118 -15.74 -42.99 34.68
CA GLU A 118 -16.68 -43.48 35.69
C GLU A 118 -16.50 -42.83 37.08
N GLN A 119 -15.29 -42.35 37.39
CA GLN A 119 -14.94 -41.70 38.66
C GLN A 119 -15.26 -40.21 38.63
N LEU A 120 -15.10 -39.55 37.46
CA LEU A 120 -15.41 -38.13 37.27
C LEU A 120 -16.88 -37.80 37.57
N GLY A 121 -17.80 -38.72 37.27
CA GLY A 121 -19.24 -38.57 37.55
C GLY A 121 -19.64 -38.56 39.03
N ALA A 122 -18.67 -38.73 39.96
CA ALA A 122 -18.89 -38.66 41.40
C ALA A 122 -18.14 -37.49 42.07
N LEU A 123 -17.49 -36.61 41.29
CA LEU A 123 -16.80 -35.43 41.82
C LEU A 123 -17.79 -34.40 42.39
N PRO A 124 -17.38 -33.63 43.41
CA PRO A 124 -18.19 -32.51 43.89
C PRO A 124 -18.30 -31.45 42.80
N ASN A 125 -19.51 -30.95 42.54
CA ASN A 125 -19.69 -29.72 41.79
C ASN A 125 -19.50 -28.54 42.75
N PRO A 126 -18.45 -27.70 42.60
CA PRO A 126 -18.24 -26.59 43.51
C PRO A 126 -19.37 -25.56 43.34
N GLN A 127 -19.76 -24.92 44.45
CA GLN A 127 -20.40 -23.60 44.38
C GLN A 127 -19.29 -22.56 44.22
N ALA A 128 -18.64 -22.59 43.05
CA ALA A 128 -17.76 -21.52 42.63
C ALA A 128 -18.62 -20.42 42.00
N GLU A 129 -18.29 -19.16 42.26
CA GLU A 129 -18.64 -18.09 41.33
C GLU A 129 -17.90 -18.38 40.01
N ASP A 130 -18.62 -18.47 38.89
CA ASP A 130 -17.99 -18.56 37.56
C ASP A 130 -17.12 -17.31 37.35
N LEU A 131 -15.92 -17.48 36.78
CA LEU A 131 -15.00 -16.36 36.54
C LEU A 131 -15.65 -15.38 35.54
N ASP A 132 -16.15 -14.25 36.05
CA ASP A 132 -16.82 -13.22 35.26
C ASP A 132 -15.85 -12.10 34.87
N CYS A 133 -15.46 -12.11 33.59
CA CYS A 133 -14.59 -11.09 33.01
C CYS A 133 -15.32 -9.79 32.63
N THR A 134 -16.61 -9.63 32.95
CA THR A 134 -17.47 -8.54 32.46
C THR A 134 -17.79 -7.43 33.47
N THR A 135 -17.40 -7.58 34.74
CA THR A 135 -17.58 -6.54 35.78
C THR A 135 -16.28 -6.21 36.53
N PRO A 136 -15.88 -4.92 36.60
CA PRO A 136 -14.75 -4.50 37.43
C PRO A 136 -15.17 -4.37 38.90
N GLU A 137 -14.75 -5.30 39.77
CA GLU A 137 -14.86 -5.11 41.22
C GLU A 137 -13.71 -4.24 41.76
N GLU A 138 -14.03 -3.37 42.71
CA GLU A 138 -13.08 -2.48 43.39
C GLU A 138 -12.18 -3.26 44.36
N GLY A 139 -11.07 -3.83 43.87
CA GLY A 139 -10.04 -4.48 44.68
C GLY A 139 -8.62 -4.13 44.21
N GLU A 140 -7.88 -3.36 45.01
CA GLU A 140 -6.55 -2.85 44.67
C GLU A 140 -5.50 -3.98 44.50
N ALA A 141 -5.38 -4.51 43.28
CA ALA A 141 -4.08 -4.91 42.76
C ALA A 141 -3.26 -3.62 42.50
N PRO A 142 -1.99 -3.52 42.93
CA PRO A 142 -1.18 -2.33 42.68
C PRO A 142 -0.95 -2.17 41.17
N ALA A 143 -1.42 -1.06 40.60
CA ALA A 143 -1.34 -0.82 39.17
C ALA A 143 0.12 -0.82 38.68
N THR A 144 0.36 -1.50 37.56
CA THR A 144 1.69 -1.64 36.96
C THR A 144 2.08 -0.47 36.05
N MET A 145 1.17 0.47 35.84
CA MET A 145 1.35 1.68 35.03
C MET A 145 0.71 2.89 35.72
N SER A 146 1.23 4.07 35.42
CA SER A 146 0.58 5.34 35.75
C SER A 146 -0.35 5.74 34.62
N CYS A 147 -1.49 6.37 34.91
CA CYS A 147 -2.42 6.82 33.87
C CYS A 147 -2.73 8.33 33.91
N MET A 148 -2.97 8.90 32.73
CA MET A 148 -3.46 10.26 32.50
C MET A 148 -4.53 10.24 31.41
N GLU A 149 -5.68 10.85 31.67
CA GLU A 149 -6.68 11.16 30.65
C GLU A 149 -6.17 12.36 29.83
N LEU A 150 -6.03 12.19 28.52
CA LEU A 150 -5.56 13.22 27.57
C LEU A 150 -6.73 13.93 26.89
N ASP A 151 -7.82 13.20 26.63
CA ASP A 151 -9.09 13.70 26.09
C ASP A 151 -10.27 12.98 26.77
N GLN A 152 -11.28 13.72 27.23
CA GLN A 152 -12.31 13.21 28.13
C GLN A 152 -13.22 12.21 27.39
N ASN A 153 -13.26 10.96 27.88
CA ASN A 153 -13.99 9.85 27.24
C ASN A 153 -13.53 9.51 25.80
N ALA A 154 -12.34 9.97 25.40
CA ALA A 154 -11.81 9.81 24.04
C ALA A 154 -10.34 9.38 23.94
N LEU A 155 -9.46 9.73 24.89
CA LEU A 155 -8.05 9.30 24.87
C LEU A 155 -7.44 9.22 26.27
N ASN A 156 -7.01 8.02 26.68
CA ASN A 156 -6.25 7.77 27.90
C ASN A 156 -4.82 7.29 27.56
N LEU A 157 -3.84 7.75 28.34
CA LEU A 157 -2.43 7.37 28.27
C LEU A 157 -2.02 6.62 29.54
N ARG A 158 -1.60 5.36 29.39
CA ARG A 158 -0.93 4.56 30.42
C ARG A 158 0.56 4.42 30.13
N TYR A 159 1.41 4.50 31.15
CA TYR A 159 2.87 4.44 30.98
C TYR A 159 3.63 3.89 32.19
N ALA A 160 4.74 3.20 31.91
CA ALA A 160 5.76 2.79 32.90
C ALA A 160 7.11 2.51 32.21
N ARG A 161 8.23 2.52 32.95
CA ARG A 161 9.47 1.88 32.48
C ARG A 161 9.25 0.36 32.37
N ASP A 162 9.85 -0.30 31.39
CA ASP A 162 9.78 -1.76 31.27
C ASP A 162 10.51 -2.42 32.47
N PRO A 163 9.84 -3.23 33.32
CA PRO A 163 10.49 -3.87 34.47
C PRO A 163 11.57 -4.90 34.10
N SER A 164 11.67 -5.27 32.82
CA SER A 164 12.71 -6.15 32.26
C SER A 164 13.86 -5.39 31.57
N ASP A 165 13.67 -4.10 31.27
CA ASP A 165 14.65 -3.23 30.62
C ASP A 165 14.40 -1.74 30.95
N GLU A 166 15.11 -1.21 31.93
CA GLU A 166 14.99 0.20 32.38
C GLU A 166 15.31 1.24 31.29
N SER A 167 15.94 0.82 30.17
CA SER A 167 16.22 1.67 29.00
C SER A 167 15.05 1.78 28.03
N THR A 168 14.00 0.98 28.22
CA THR A 168 12.77 0.96 27.43
C THR A 168 11.59 1.55 28.22
N MET A 169 10.78 2.36 27.55
CA MET A 169 9.51 2.88 28.06
C MET A 169 8.34 2.09 27.47
N MET A 170 7.47 1.57 28.32
CA MET A 170 6.20 0.98 27.94
C MET A 170 5.12 2.07 27.91
N ILE A 171 4.41 2.18 26.79
CA ILE A 171 3.32 3.13 26.56
C ILE A 171 2.08 2.33 26.15
N GLU A 172 0.91 2.72 26.61
CA GLU A 172 -0.36 2.12 26.24
C GLU A 172 -1.41 3.21 26.03
N LEU A 173 -1.97 3.26 24.82
CA LEU A 173 -3.00 4.21 24.43
C LEU A 173 -4.35 3.49 24.37
N GLU A 174 -5.35 4.05 25.05
CA GLU A 174 -6.75 3.62 25.00
C GLU A 174 -7.54 4.78 24.38
N ALA A 175 -8.06 4.61 23.17
CA ALA A 175 -8.55 5.71 22.34
C ALA A 175 -9.87 5.38 21.64
N ARG A 176 -10.74 6.38 21.47
CA ARG A 176 -11.97 6.28 20.67
C ARG A 176 -11.69 6.81 19.26
N VAL A 177 -11.64 5.91 18.27
CA VAL A 177 -11.06 6.20 16.95
C VAL A 177 -11.61 5.28 15.84
N GLY A 178 -11.89 5.84 14.66
CA GLY A 178 -12.35 5.09 13.49
C GLY A 178 -11.26 4.21 12.85
N VAL A 179 -11.65 3.22 12.05
CA VAL A 179 -10.71 2.33 11.34
C VAL A 179 -9.86 3.02 10.26
N THR A 180 -10.28 4.21 9.82
CA THR A 180 -9.59 5.07 8.84
C THR A 180 -8.87 6.25 9.49
N GLU A 181 -8.80 6.29 10.83
CA GLU A 181 -8.17 7.35 11.61
C GLU A 181 -6.84 6.92 12.23
N TYR A 182 -5.99 7.89 12.54
CA TYR A 182 -4.78 7.74 13.33
C TYR A 182 -4.96 8.37 14.71
N VAL A 183 -4.23 7.85 15.70
CA VAL A 183 -3.92 8.51 16.97
C VAL A 183 -2.44 8.87 16.95
N ALA A 184 -2.07 10.06 17.38
CA ALA A 184 -0.68 10.46 17.55
C ALA A 184 -0.42 10.91 18.97
N PHE A 185 0.74 10.54 19.52
CA PHE A 185 1.19 10.92 20.85
C PHE A 185 2.72 10.94 20.93
N GLY A 186 3.29 11.95 21.59
CA GLY A 186 4.73 11.97 21.84
C GLY A 186 5.25 13.22 22.55
N LEU A 187 6.56 13.41 22.50
CA LEU A 187 7.28 14.48 23.18
C LEU A 187 7.20 15.79 22.38
N SER A 188 6.93 16.89 23.08
CA SER A 188 6.85 18.19 22.44
C SER A 188 8.24 18.72 22.03
N GLY A 189 8.29 19.41 20.89
CA GLY A 189 9.46 20.20 20.45
C GLY A 189 9.80 21.40 21.33
N SER A 190 9.07 21.64 22.43
CA SER A 190 9.36 22.64 23.45
C SER A 190 9.38 22.03 24.85
N SER A 191 10.38 22.42 25.63
CA SER A 191 10.51 22.07 27.05
C SER A 191 9.79 23.06 27.98
N GLN A 192 9.01 24.00 27.45
CA GLN A 192 8.37 25.10 28.19
C GLN A 192 6.85 25.20 28.02
N PHE A 193 6.28 24.59 26.98
CA PHE A 193 4.86 24.60 26.61
C PHE A 193 4.61 23.49 25.59
N THR A 194 3.35 23.09 25.36
CA THR A 194 3.00 22.11 24.33
C THR A 194 3.11 22.74 22.93
N LEU A 195 4.03 22.20 22.13
CA LEU A 195 4.36 22.63 20.77
C LEU A 195 4.52 21.41 19.83
N MET A 196 3.81 21.47 18.70
CA MET A 196 3.88 20.49 17.61
C MET A 196 5.13 20.65 16.73
N ASP A 197 5.62 21.87 16.52
CA ASP A 197 6.77 22.11 15.65
C ASP A 197 8.06 21.55 16.30
N ASN A 198 8.77 20.67 15.59
CA ASN A 198 9.91 19.86 16.06
C ASN A 198 9.54 18.83 17.16
N ALA A 199 8.28 18.38 17.21
CA ALA A 199 7.88 17.28 18.07
C ALA A 199 8.36 15.92 17.54
N ASP A 200 8.59 15.00 18.47
CA ASP A 200 8.90 13.58 18.30
C ASP A 200 7.61 12.83 18.66
N ILE A 201 6.94 12.22 17.67
CA ILE A 201 5.62 11.60 17.86
C ILE A 201 5.53 10.18 17.33
N ILE A 202 4.86 9.32 18.10
CA ILE A 202 4.36 8.05 17.61
C ILE A 202 3.06 8.32 16.86
N VAL A 203 2.97 7.87 15.61
CA VAL A 203 1.70 7.76 14.86
C VAL A 203 1.24 6.30 14.92
N LEU A 204 0.00 6.12 15.36
CA LEU A 204 -0.69 4.84 15.56
C LEU A 204 -1.91 4.76 14.64
N THR A 205 -2.05 3.66 13.89
CA THR A 205 -3.31 3.27 13.23
C THR A 205 -3.74 1.88 13.68
N VAL A 206 -5.05 1.60 13.67
CA VAL A 206 -5.62 0.32 14.10
C VAL A 206 -6.73 -0.10 13.13
N ASP A 207 -6.59 -1.28 12.53
CA ASP A 207 -7.57 -1.78 11.57
C ASP A 207 -8.87 -2.32 12.22
N ALA A 208 -9.83 -2.70 11.38
CA ALA A 208 -11.10 -3.29 11.82
C ALA A 208 -10.94 -4.63 12.56
N GLY A 209 -9.80 -5.32 12.40
CA GLY A 209 -9.45 -6.53 13.17
C GLY A 209 -8.80 -6.25 14.52
N GLY A 210 -8.51 -4.97 14.83
CA GLY A 210 -7.79 -4.58 16.04
C GLY A 210 -6.28 -4.73 15.95
N PHE A 211 -5.69 -4.89 14.77
CA PHE A 211 -4.25 -4.92 14.59
C PHE A 211 -3.70 -3.50 14.48
N ALA A 212 -2.76 -3.16 15.37
CA ALA A 212 -2.12 -1.85 15.40
C ALA A 212 -0.84 -1.80 14.55
N ARG A 213 -0.61 -0.64 13.93
CA ARG A 213 0.67 -0.22 13.35
C ARG A 213 1.11 1.05 14.07
N ALA A 214 2.28 1.02 14.70
CA ALA A 214 2.91 2.21 15.28
C ALA A 214 4.20 2.53 14.52
N ARG A 215 4.44 3.82 14.27
CA ARG A 215 5.62 4.37 13.59
C ARG A 215 6.09 5.62 14.32
N ASP A 216 7.39 5.82 14.50
CA ASP A 216 7.96 7.09 14.93
C ASP A 216 8.01 8.10 13.77
N PHE A 217 7.75 9.37 14.11
CA PHE A 217 7.60 10.52 13.21
C PHE A 217 8.19 11.81 13.83
N PHE A 218 9.13 12.44 13.14
CA PHE A 218 9.54 13.82 13.40
C PHE A 218 8.65 14.87 12.70
N VAL A 219 8.20 15.87 13.45
CA VAL A 219 7.34 16.96 12.96
C VAL A 219 8.16 18.20 12.60
N SER A 220 8.84 18.14 11.46
CA SER A 220 9.60 19.29 10.91
C SER A 220 8.73 20.45 10.41
N GLY A 221 7.42 20.23 10.24
CA GLY A 221 6.45 21.24 9.81
C GLY A 221 5.01 20.71 9.82
N ARG A 222 4.01 21.60 9.72
CA ARG A 222 2.59 21.25 9.91
C ARG A 222 1.87 20.74 8.65
N ASN A 223 2.60 20.45 7.58
CA ASN A 223 2.08 19.81 6.36
C ASN A 223 2.30 18.29 6.41
N GLN A 224 1.53 17.51 5.65
CA GLN A 224 1.83 16.10 5.39
C GLN A 224 3.23 15.96 4.74
N CYS A 225 3.95 14.87 5.03
CA CYS A 225 5.33 14.68 4.56
C CYS A 225 5.50 14.85 3.04
N VAL A 226 6.34 15.81 2.64
CA VAL A 226 6.76 16.02 1.25
C VAL A 226 8.28 16.15 1.21
N ASN A 227 8.96 15.19 0.55
CA ASN A 227 10.43 15.15 0.40
C ASN A 227 11.22 15.21 1.73
N GLY A 228 10.66 14.68 2.82
CA GLY A 228 11.28 14.74 4.15
C GLY A 228 11.04 16.05 4.91
N VAL A 229 10.04 16.85 4.53
CA VAL A 229 9.60 18.05 5.25
C VAL A 229 8.10 17.98 5.54
N GLY A 230 7.70 18.31 6.76
CA GLY A 230 6.35 18.13 7.30
C GLY A 230 6.31 17.18 8.50
N VAL A 231 5.14 16.61 8.76
CA VAL A 231 4.91 15.45 9.63
C VAL A 231 5.40 14.21 8.87
N CYS A 232 6.66 13.81 9.10
CA CYS A 232 7.33 12.74 8.36
C CYS A 232 7.66 11.55 9.27
N PRO A 233 7.45 10.30 8.80
CA PRO A 233 7.99 9.14 9.50
C PRO A 233 9.51 9.16 9.37
N ASP A 234 10.22 8.75 10.41
CA ASP A 234 11.67 9.00 10.49
C ASP A 234 12.48 8.23 9.45
N THR A 235 12.02 7.05 9.06
CA THR A 235 12.50 6.28 7.91
C THR A 235 12.39 7.01 6.55
N GLU A 236 11.65 8.12 6.49
CA GLU A 236 11.33 8.90 5.28
C GLU A 236 11.67 10.41 5.42
N SER A 237 12.32 10.82 6.52
CA SER A 237 12.80 12.20 6.80
C SER A 237 13.99 12.67 5.94
N GLY A 238 13.99 12.30 4.65
CA GLY A 238 14.86 12.85 3.62
C GLY A 238 16.36 12.61 3.86
N PRO A 239 17.21 13.65 3.88
CA PRO A 239 18.64 13.51 4.14
C PRO A 239 18.99 13.04 5.56
N LEU A 240 18.04 13.15 6.49
CA LEU A 240 18.21 12.83 7.92
C LEU A 240 17.58 11.47 8.29
N ALA A 241 17.08 10.72 7.31
CA ALA A 241 16.23 9.55 7.55
C ALA A 241 16.85 8.52 8.52
N GLY A 242 16.15 8.32 9.63
CA GLY A 242 16.54 7.45 10.74
C GLY A 242 15.79 6.12 10.74
N SER A 243 15.55 5.63 11.95
CA SER A 243 15.02 4.30 12.25
C SER A 243 13.50 4.34 12.50
N ASN A 244 12.94 3.28 13.08
CA ASN A 244 11.60 3.28 13.65
C ASN A 244 11.67 2.50 14.96
N ASP A 245 11.75 3.22 16.06
CA ASP A 245 12.13 2.65 17.35
C ASP A 245 10.92 2.27 18.22
N VAL A 246 9.71 2.52 17.71
CA VAL A 246 8.45 2.04 18.32
C VAL A 246 8.15 0.61 17.90
N GLN A 247 7.91 -0.26 18.88
CA GLN A 247 7.40 -1.60 18.67
C GLN A 247 6.03 -1.79 19.35
N VAL A 248 5.02 -2.18 18.58
CA VAL A 248 3.74 -2.67 19.11
C VAL A 248 3.96 -3.98 19.87
N VAL A 249 3.43 -4.08 21.08
CA VAL A 249 3.50 -5.25 21.96
C VAL A 249 2.18 -6.02 21.95
N SER A 250 1.05 -5.33 21.97
CA SER A 250 -0.29 -5.91 21.83
C SER A 250 -1.31 -4.86 21.41
N SER A 251 -2.35 -5.26 20.68
CA SER A 251 -3.46 -4.38 20.31
C SER A 251 -4.80 -5.10 20.31
N SER A 252 -5.88 -4.34 20.50
CA SER A 252 -7.26 -4.80 20.32
C SER A 252 -8.17 -3.63 19.92
N ARG A 253 -9.27 -3.96 19.24
CA ARG A 253 -10.42 -3.06 19.00
C ARG A 253 -11.66 -3.69 19.62
N SER A 254 -12.52 -2.87 20.22
CA SER A 254 -13.82 -3.26 20.75
C SER A 254 -14.80 -2.14 20.41
N GLY A 255 -15.65 -2.37 19.42
CA GLY A 255 -16.47 -1.31 18.84
C GLY A 255 -15.62 -0.15 18.31
N ASP A 256 -15.90 1.04 18.80
CA ASP A 256 -15.20 2.29 18.48
C ASP A 256 -13.95 2.57 19.35
N VAL A 257 -13.66 1.74 20.36
CA VAL A 257 -12.50 1.88 21.25
C VAL A 257 -11.37 0.94 20.82
N VAL A 258 -10.15 1.46 20.79
CA VAL A 258 -8.92 0.68 20.59
C VAL A 258 -8.04 0.76 21.83
N LEU A 259 -7.33 -0.33 22.14
CA LEU A 259 -6.30 -0.39 23.17
C LEU A 259 -5.02 -0.90 22.52
N VAL A 260 -3.94 -0.12 22.62
CA VAL A 260 -2.66 -0.46 21.99
C VAL A 260 -1.50 -0.24 22.95
N LYS A 261 -0.84 -1.34 23.32
CA LYS A 261 0.38 -1.37 24.11
C LYS A 261 1.58 -1.43 23.17
N MET A 262 2.53 -0.55 23.40
CA MET A 262 3.75 -0.39 22.61
C MET A 262 4.95 -0.10 23.52
N ARG A 263 6.14 -0.10 22.94
CA ARG A 263 7.38 0.26 23.64
C ARG A 263 8.31 1.06 22.74
N ARG A 264 9.04 2.01 23.33
CA ARG A 264 10.10 2.79 22.68
C ARG A 264 11.31 2.96 23.60
N PRO A 265 12.52 3.24 23.08
CA PRO A 265 13.68 3.64 23.90
C PRO A 265 13.41 4.90 24.73
N VAL A 266 14.09 5.00 25.88
CA VAL A 266 14.04 6.20 26.74
C VAL A 266 14.96 7.31 26.20
N GLY A 267 16.11 6.95 25.65
CA GLY A 267 17.01 7.90 24.99
C GLY A 267 16.73 7.98 23.50
N ALA A 268 17.04 9.12 22.89
CA ALA A 268 17.06 9.29 21.44
C ALA A 268 18.01 8.25 20.78
N SER A 269 17.48 7.45 19.86
CA SER A 269 18.23 6.53 19.00
C SER A 269 18.88 7.28 17.84
N ASP A 270 18.12 8.16 17.19
CA ASP A 270 18.57 9.04 16.09
C ASP A 270 18.51 10.53 16.54
N PRO A 271 19.60 11.10 17.10
CA PRO A 271 19.58 12.39 17.84
C PRO A 271 19.34 13.67 17.01
N GLU A 272 18.96 13.54 15.75
CA GLU A 272 18.55 14.65 14.87
C GLU A 272 17.03 14.64 14.60
N LEU A 273 16.30 13.62 15.08
CA LEU A 273 14.86 13.42 14.94
C LEU A 273 14.21 13.16 16.31
N ASP A 274 14.74 12.20 17.08
CA ASP A 274 14.16 11.73 18.34
C ASP A 274 14.42 12.70 19.52
N LEU A 275 13.50 12.71 20.50
CA LEU A 275 13.68 13.37 21.80
C LEU A 275 13.81 12.32 22.91
N ALA A 276 14.76 12.53 23.82
CA ALA A 276 14.90 11.67 25.00
C ALA A 276 13.77 11.96 26.01
N ILE A 277 13.14 10.91 26.53
CA ILE A 277 12.15 11.00 27.60
C ILE A 277 12.84 11.55 28.87
N PRO A 278 12.36 12.66 29.46
CA PRO A 278 13.01 13.27 30.62
C PRO A 278 12.79 12.44 31.90
N ASP A 279 13.71 12.56 32.87
CA ASP A 279 13.64 11.88 34.17
C ASP A 279 12.64 12.54 35.15
N GLY A 280 11.44 12.89 34.67
CA GLY A 280 10.40 13.62 35.41
C GLY A 280 9.41 14.28 34.46
N LYS A 281 8.97 15.50 34.76
CA LYS A 281 7.97 16.21 33.94
C LYS A 281 8.49 16.66 32.58
N GLY A 282 7.76 16.29 31.52
CA GLY A 282 7.96 16.76 30.15
C GLY A 282 6.63 17.19 29.51
N PHE A 283 6.69 18.14 28.58
CA PHE A 283 5.54 18.51 27.76
C PHE A 283 5.34 17.49 26.63
N VAL A 284 4.08 17.20 26.32
CA VAL A 284 3.69 16.24 25.28
C VAL A 284 2.76 16.90 24.27
N VAL A 285 2.65 16.27 23.11
CA VAL A 285 1.64 16.54 22.08
C VAL A 285 0.80 15.29 21.87
N TRP A 286 -0.48 15.48 21.54
CA TRP A 286 -1.36 14.41 21.07
C TRP A 286 -2.34 14.94 20.02
N ALA A 287 -2.78 14.05 19.15
CA ALA A 287 -3.78 14.32 18.13
C ALA A 287 -4.56 13.05 17.73
N VAL A 288 -5.75 13.22 17.17
CA VAL A 288 -6.54 12.17 16.47
C VAL A 288 -7.07 12.78 15.17
N GLY A 289 -7.15 12.00 14.09
CA GLY A 289 -7.75 12.45 12.82
C GLY A 289 -7.63 11.43 11.69
N PRO A 290 -8.13 11.74 10.48
CA PRO A 290 -8.11 10.78 9.37
C PRO A 290 -6.70 10.52 8.82
N MET A 291 -6.47 9.27 8.41
CA MET A 291 -5.21 8.78 7.84
C MET A 291 -5.30 8.71 6.31
N ASN A 292 -4.19 9.01 5.61
CA ASN A 292 -4.05 8.65 4.20
C ASN A 292 -3.54 7.21 4.10
N GLU A 293 -4.46 6.22 4.09
CA GLU A 293 -4.13 4.80 3.99
C GLU A 293 -3.24 4.44 2.79
N ALA A 294 -3.35 5.16 1.68
CA ALA A 294 -2.56 4.92 0.47
C ALA A 294 -1.10 5.39 0.58
N LEU A 295 -0.81 6.30 1.53
CA LEU A 295 0.53 6.82 1.81
C LEU A 295 1.09 6.38 3.18
N ASP A 296 0.24 5.87 4.08
CA ASP A 296 0.56 5.60 5.49
C ASP A 296 1.05 6.88 6.23
N LEU A 297 0.37 8.01 5.96
CA LEU A 297 0.66 9.35 6.51
C LEU A 297 -0.59 10.03 7.09
N PRO A 298 -0.50 10.76 8.22
CA PRO A 298 -1.56 11.64 8.72
C PRO A 298 -2.02 12.67 7.68
N LEU A 299 -3.33 12.94 7.59
CA LEU A 299 -3.87 14.04 6.76
C LEU A 299 -3.93 15.35 7.55
N PHE A 300 -4.77 15.38 8.59
CA PHE A 300 -4.93 16.49 9.54
C PHE A 300 -5.51 15.94 10.85
N HIS A 301 -5.43 16.72 11.92
CA HIS A 301 -6.03 16.36 13.21
C HIS A 301 -7.46 16.93 13.35
N SER A 302 -8.42 16.08 13.69
CA SER A 302 -9.80 16.45 14.06
C SER A 302 -9.95 16.77 15.56
N ARG A 303 -9.11 16.14 16.41
CA ARG A 303 -8.97 16.42 17.85
C ARG A 303 -7.49 16.56 18.19
N HIS A 304 -7.12 17.46 19.11
CA HIS A 304 -5.75 17.63 19.59
C HIS A 304 -5.70 18.30 20.97
N ALA A 305 -4.51 18.35 21.57
CA ALA A 305 -4.28 19.06 22.83
C ALA A 305 -4.71 20.54 22.77
N GLU A 306 -5.63 20.95 23.65
CA GLU A 306 -6.00 22.35 23.88
C GLU A 306 -5.06 23.00 24.91
N GLY A 307 -3.87 23.38 24.46
CA GLY A 307 -2.85 24.04 25.29
C GLY A 307 -1.87 23.07 25.96
N ASP A 308 -1.38 23.44 27.15
CA ASP A 308 -0.23 22.82 27.80
C ASP A 308 -0.56 21.48 28.49
N VAL A 309 0.00 20.39 27.97
CA VAL A 309 -0.12 19.04 28.52
C VAL A 309 1.25 18.56 29.03
N GLN A 310 1.32 18.18 30.31
CA GLN A 310 2.54 17.65 30.94
C GLN A 310 2.33 16.22 31.46
N VAL A 311 3.23 15.31 31.06
CA VAL A 311 3.34 13.96 31.61
C VAL A 311 4.51 13.92 32.59
N ASP A 312 4.36 13.22 33.71
CA ASP A 312 5.40 13.04 34.73
C ASP A 312 6.03 11.64 34.58
N TRP A 313 7.10 11.55 33.79
CA TRP A 313 7.67 10.29 33.31
C TRP A 313 8.39 9.45 34.38
N ALA A 314 8.56 10.00 35.59
CA ALA A 314 9.16 9.30 36.74
C ALA A 314 8.38 9.58 38.05
N PRO A 315 7.10 9.18 38.15
CA PRO A 315 6.23 9.59 39.23
C PRO A 315 6.54 8.84 40.54
N GLU A 316 6.50 9.54 41.68
CA GLU A 316 6.77 8.95 43.02
C GLU A 316 5.77 7.85 43.43
N VAL A 317 4.58 7.82 42.81
CA VAL A 317 3.52 6.83 43.05
C VAL A 317 2.94 6.39 41.72
N ILE A 318 3.16 5.12 41.36
CA ILE A 318 2.51 4.48 40.20
C ILE A 318 1.07 4.15 40.57
N GLY A 319 0.14 4.42 39.64
CA GLY A 319 -1.29 4.20 39.86
C GLY A 319 -2.10 4.48 38.59
N ASP A 320 -2.92 3.52 38.17
CA ASP A 320 -3.98 3.80 37.21
C ASP A 320 -5.09 4.58 37.94
N ARG A 321 -5.56 5.64 37.28
CA ARG A 321 -6.55 6.60 37.77
C ARG A 321 -7.48 7.08 36.65
N CYS A 322 -7.34 6.53 35.45
CA CYS A 322 -8.23 6.87 34.33
C CYS A 322 -9.52 6.05 34.44
N VAL A 323 -10.63 6.62 33.98
CA VAL A 323 -11.82 5.84 33.68
C VAL A 323 -11.62 5.19 32.31
N SER A 324 -11.55 3.85 32.27
CA SER A 324 -11.45 3.12 31.01
C SER A 324 -12.62 3.39 30.08
N LEU A 325 -12.33 3.45 28.78
CA LEU A 325 -13.30 3.84 27.77
C LEU A 325 -14.29 2.70 27.54
N ILE A 326 -15.57 2.97 27.81
CA ILE A 326 -16.64 2.02 27.49
C ILE A 326 -16.80 1.98 25.97
N ALA A 327 -16.47 0.83 25.39
CA ALA A 327 -16.75 0.47 24.01
C ALA A 327 -18.25 0.54 23.74
N GLN A 328 -18.64 1.24 22.68
CA GLN A 328 -20.03 1.27 22.21
C GLN A 328 -20.17 0.43 20.93
N ALA A 329 -21.40 0.09 20.55
CA ALA A 329 -21.62 -0.36 19.18
C ALA A 329 -21.19 0.76 18.24
N GLU A 330 -20.48 0.44 17.16
CA GLU A 330 -19.93 1.44 16.24
C GLU A 330 -21.06 2.33 15.72
N ASN A 331 -20.96 3.64 15.96
CA ASN A 331 -22.08 4.56 15.75
C ASN A 331 -22.54 4.54 14.28
N GLU A 332 -23.86 4.59 14.09
CA GLU A 332 -24.48 4.67 12.76
C GLU A 332 -23.85 5.81 11.95
N LYS A 333 -23.45 5.54 10.70
CA LYS A 333 -22.69 6.48 9.86
C LYS A 333 -23.35 7.85 9.86
N VAL A 334 -22.67 8.82 10.49
CA VAL A 334 -23.16 10.20 10.63
C VAL A 334 -23.58 10.74 9.26
N PRO A 335 -24.85 11.11 9.03
CA PRO A 335 -25.29 11.60 7.73
C PRO A 335 -24.62 12.95 7.46
N GLY A 336 -24.05 13.10 6.26
CA GLY A 336 -23.45 14.37 5.86
C GLY A 336 -24.49 15.50 5.83
N TRP A 337 -24.09 16.73 6.19
CA TRP A 337 -25.02 17.86 6.21
C TRP A 337 -25.71 18.05 4.86
N ARG A 338 -27.01 18.31 4.95
CA ARG A 338 -27.81 18.73 3.80
C ARG A 338 -27.43 20.16 3.39
N ARG A 339 -27.38 20.39 2.08
CA ARG A 339 -26.87 21.60 1.42
C ARG A 339 -27.62 21.81 0.10
N GLU A 340 -28.12 23.01 -0.15
CA GLU A 340 -28.74 23.33 -1.45
C GLU A 340 -27.71 23.21 -2.60
N PRO A 341 -28.11 22.64 -3.76
CA PRO A 341 -27.27 22.59 -4.94
C PRO A 341 -27.14 23.97 -5.62
N LEU A 342 -26.12 24.10 -6.48
CA LEU A 342 -25.86 25.33 -7.23
C LEU A 342 -26.10 25.12 -8.74
N LEU A 343 -27.30 25.46 -9.22
CA LEU A 343 -27.54 25.61 -10.67
C LEU A 343 -26.84 26.88 -11.18
N LEU A 344 -26.04 26.78 -12.24
CA LEU A 344 -25.29 27.91 -12.78
C LEU A 344 -26.09 28.65 -13.86
N GLU A 345 -26.06 29.98 -13.82
CA GLU A 345 -26.58 30.86 -14.87
C GLU A 345 -25.44 31.36 -15.77
N GLU A 346 -25.65 31.34 -17.10
CA GLU A 346 -24.66 31.81 -18.06
C GLU A 346 -24.40 33.32 -17.89
N GLY A 347 -23.14 33.70 -17.74
CA GLY A 347 -22.72 35.08 -17.48
C GLY A 347 -22.78 35.52 -16.01
N VAL A 348 -23.18 34.64 -15.08
CA VAL A 348 -23.06 34.88 -13.62
C VAL A 348 -21.80 34.16 -13.10
N PRO A 349 -20.80 34.89 -12.57
CA PRO A 349 -19.57 34.27 -12.09
C PRO A 349 -19.78 33.56 -10.75
N VAL A 350 -19.20 32.36 -10.62
CA VAL A 350 -19.20 31.55 -9.39
C VAL A 350 -17.91 31.81 -8.60
N SER A 351 -18.00 32.23 -7.34
CA SER A 351 -16.82 32.30 -6.47
C SER A 351 -16.42 30.90 -6.00
N VAL A 352 -15.14 30.56 -6.12
CA VAL A 352 -14.52 29.33 -5.62
C VAL A 352 -13.47 29.71 -4.58
N LEU A 353 -13.82 29.48 -3.31
CA LEU A 353 -12.98 29.75 -2.15
C LEU A 353 -12.48 28.44 -1.53
N LEU A 354 -11.49 28.53 -0.64
CA LEU A 354 -11.06 27.42 0.21
C LEU A 354 -11.58 27.62 1.63
N GLY A 355 -12.02 26.57 2.31
CA GLY A 355 -12.47 26.64 3.70
C GLY A 355 -12.37 25.28 4.41
N PRO A 356 -12.77 25.18 5.69
CA PRO A 356 -12.62 23.96 6.48
C PRO A 356 -13.56 22.85 6.00
N SER A 357 -13.20 21.59 6.22
CA SER A 357 -13.95 20.44 5.65
C SER A 357 -15.24 20.08 6.37
N GLY A 358 -15.66 20.82 7.42
CA GLY A 358 -16.91 20.57 8.16
C GLY A 358 -16.90 19.35 9.09
N GLY A 359 -15.71 18.86 9.50
CA GLY A 359 -15.59 17.74 10.45
C GLY A 359 -16.32 16.46 10.02
N GLU A 360 -16.99 15.81 10.99
CA GLU A 360 -17.70 14.53 10.81
C GLU A 360 -18.99 14.64 9.97
N TYR A 361 -19.63 15.80 9.93
CA TYR A 361 -20.82 16.05 9.10
C TYR A 361 -20.49 16.58 7.70
N GLY A 362 -19.24 17.03 7.48
CA GLY A 362 -18.80 17.63 6.25
C GLY A 362 -18.29 16.63 5.20
N ILE A 363 -17.19 16.99 4.53
CA ILE A 363 -16.69 16.29 3.33
C ILE A 363 -16.54 14.78 3.55
N GLY A 364 -16.09 14.35 4.73
CA GLY A 364 -15.92 12.93 5.06
C GLY A 364 -17.19 12.11 4.82
N SER A 365 -18.30 12.54 5.41
CA SER A 365 -19.59 11.85 5.35
C SER A 365 -20.37 12.16 4.07
N ILE A 366 -20.22 13.36 3.50
CA ILE A 366 -20.76 13.73 2.18
C ILE A 366 -20.18 12.84 1.07
N THR A 367 -18.86 12.63 1.08
CA THR A 367 -18.15 11.92 0.00
C THR A 367 -17.94 10.44 0.28
N GLN A 368 -18.12 10.00 1.54
CA GLN A 368 -17.73 8.68 2.06
C GLN A 368 -16.23 8.37 1.86
N ARG A 369 -15.37 9.40 1.95
CA ARG A 369 -13.92 9.30 1.72
C ARG A 369 -13.14 10.23 2.66
N PRO A 370 -11.87 9.94 2.99
CA PRO A 370 -11.04 10.82 3.82
C PRO A 370 -10.89 12.24 3.20
N PRO A 371 -11.20 13.32 3.96
CA PRO A 371 -10.97 14.70 3.57
C PRO A 371 -9.58 15.19 4.00
N TRP A 372 -9.17 16.39 3.53
CA TRP A 372 -7.87 17.00 3.87
C TRP A 372 -7.97 18.08 4.98
N GLY A 373 -9.07 18.14 5.72
CA GLY A 373 -9.36 19.23 6.67
C GLY A 373 -9.83 20.52 5.99
N ILE A 374 -9.71 20.59 4.66
CA ILE A 374 -10.12 21.68 3.78
C ILE A 374 -10.95 21.16 2.60
N GLY A 375 -11.70 22.05 1.96
CA GLY A 375 -12.36 21.81 0.68
C GLY A 375 -12.84 23.11 0.01
N PHE A 376 -13.42 22.97 -1.18
CA PHE A 376 -13.91 24.12 -1.94
C PHE A 376 -15.28 24.59 -1.46
N TYR A 377 -15.43 25.91 -1.34
CA TYR A 377 -16.70 26.58 -1.09
C TYR A 377 -17.12 27.31 -2.36
N LEU A 378 -18.21 26.86 -2.98
CA LEU A 378 -18.78 27.45 -4.20
C LEU A 378 -19.94 28.35 -3.81
N ASN A 379 -19.82 29.66 -4.08
CA ASN A 379 -20.74 30.70 -3.61
C ASN A 379 -21.07 30.61 -2.10
N GLY A 380 -20.07 30.23 -1.29
CA GLY A 380 -20.20 30.09 0.16
C GLY A 380 -20.82 28.76 0.63
N ILE A 381 -21.13 27.82 -0.27
CA ILE A 381 -21.61 26.47 0.10
C ILE A 381 -20.45 25.47 0.01
N LEU A 382 -20.26 24.64 1.03
CA LEU A 382 -19.26 23.57 1.07
C LEU A 382 -19.57 22.50 0.02
N ILE A 383 -18.67 22.30 -0.95
CA ILE A 383 -18.72 21.29 -2.04
C ILE A 383 -20.12 20.88 -2.59
N PRO A 384 -21.00 21.83 -2.98
CA PRO A 384 -22.36 21.52 -3.48
C PRO A 384 -22.35 20.70 -4.78
N ALA A 385 -23.45 20.02 -5.09
CA ALA A 385 -23.65 19.54 -6.46
C ALA A 385 -23.96 20.74 -7.38
N VAL A 386 -23.29 20.80 -8.52
CA VAL A 386 -23.38 21.93 -9.47
C VAL A 386 -24.17 21.51 -10.70
N GLY A 387 -25.14 22.33 -11.13
CA GLY A 387 -25.91 22.08 -12.35
C GLY A 387 -25.44 22.98 -13.50
N VAL A 388 -25.17 22.39 -14.67
CA VAL A 388 -24.82 23.12 -15.90
C VAL A 388 -25.58 22.56 -17.11
N GLU A 389 -25.74 23.36 -18.16
CA GLU A 389 -26.36 22.95 -19.42
C GLU A 389 -25.33 22.91 -20.57
N ARG A 390 -25.43 21.89 -21.44
CA ARG A 390 -24.62 21.77 -22.65
C ARG A 390 -24.79 22.99 -23.57
N GLY A 391 -23.69 23.43 -24.16
CA GLY A 391 -23.63 24.58 -25.08
C GLY A 391 -23.46 25.95 -24.41
N LYS A 392 -23.67 26.07 -23.09
CA LYS A 392 -23.49 27.32 -22.33
C LYS A 392 -22.08 27.48 -21.79
N THR A 393 -21.73 28.72 -21.43
CA THR A 393 -20.41 29.10 -20.91
C THR A 393 -20.49 29.69 -19.50
N TYR A 394 -19.68 29.16 -18.60
CA TYR A 394 -19.65 29.50 -17.18
C TYR A 394 -18.29 30.06 -16.77
N GLU A 395 -18.28 30.99 -15.82
CA GLU A 395 -17.06 31.58 -15.25
C GLU A 395 -16.92 31.24 -13.76
N PHE A 396 -15.76 30.71 -13.37
CA PHE A 396 -15.38 30.45 -11.98
C PHE A 396 -14.27 31.44 -11.59
N VAL A 397 -14.50 32.19 -10.51
CA VAL A 397 -13.56 33.14 -9.91
C VAL A 397 -12.87 32.45 -8.74
N ILE A 398 -11.59 32.12 -8.91
CA ILE A 398 -10.87 31.16 -8.06
C ILE A 398 -9.86 31.90 -7.17
N GLN A 399 -9.97 31.67 -5.86
CA GLN A 399 -9.11 32.28 -4.84
C GLN A 399 -8.57 31.20 -3.89
N THR A 400 -8.06 30.10 -4.46
CA THR A 400 -7.65 28.88 -3.73
C THR A 400 -6.12 28.73 -3.57
N GLY A 401 -5.36 29.73 -4.01
CA GLY A 401 -3.91 29.83 -3.84
C GLY A 401 -3.09 29.49 -5.10
N ASP A 402 -2.07 30.30 -5.34
CA ASP A 402 -1.25 30.35 -6.55
C ASP A 402 0.25 30.06 -6.33
N ASP A 403 0.70 29.92 -5.07
CA ASP A 403 2.10 29.67 -4.72
C ASP A 403 2.49 28.19 -4.85
N ALA A 404 2.81 27.77 -6.08
CA ALA A 404 3.28 26.41 -6.39
C ALA A 404 4.57 25.97 -5.67
N SER A 405 5.23 26.83 -4.88
CA SER A 405 6.35 26.45 -4.01
C SER A 405 5.92 25.98 -2.61
N ASN A 406 4.64 26.18 -2.26
CA ASN A 406 4.06 25.88 -0.96
C ASN A 406 2.71 25.15 -1.13
N SER A 407 2.68 23.84 -0.91
CA SER A 407 1.47 23.02 -1.11
C SER A 407 0.27 23.51 -0.28
N ALA A 408 0.50 23.97 0.95
CA ALA A 408 -0.53 24.55 1.82
C ALA A 408 -1.06 25.92 1.35
N LYS A 409 -0.57 26.44 0.21
CA LYS A 409 -1.05 27.66 -0.47
C LYS A 409 -1.29 27.44 -1.96
N TYR A 410 -1.51 26.19 -2.39
CA TYR A 410 -1.63 25.84 -3.80
C TYR A 410 -2.66 24.75 -4.04
N HIS A 411 -3.91 25.17 -4.27
CA HIS A 411 -5.06 24.27 -4.48
C HIS A 411 -5.78 24.58 -5.80
N PRO A 412 -5.15 24.39 -6.99
CA PRO A 412 -5.77 24.75 -8.26
C PRO A 412 -7.07 23.97 -8.49
N PHE A 413 -8.09 24.65 -9.03
CA PHE A 413 -9.40 24.08 -9.35
C PHE A 413 -9.45 23.61 -10.81
N TYR A 414 -9.98 22.41 -11.07
CA TYR A 414 -10.18 21.87 -12.41
C TYR A 414 -11.45 21.04 -12.53
N ILE A 415 -11.87 20.76 -13.77
CA ILE A 415 -13.07 19.96 -14.09
C ILE A 415 -12.66 18.76 -14.94
N SER A 416 -13.09 17.56 -14.54
CA SER A 416 -12.67 16.27 -15.11
C SER A 416 -13.76 15.20 -14.99
N SER A 417 -13.64 14.08 -15.72
CA SER A 417 -14.42 12.86 -15.47
C SER A 417 -13.93 12.05 -14.26
N ASP A 418 -12.75 12.35 -13.72
CA ASP A 418 -12.22 11.72 -12.51
C ASP A 418 -12.97 12.20 -11.24
N PRO A 419 -13.58 11.30 -10.44
CA PRO A 419 -14.24 11.66 -9.20
C PRO A 419 -13.29 11.92 -8.02
N PHE A 420 -11.98 11.66 -8.13
CA PHE A 420 -11.06 11.69 -6.99
C PHE A 420 -10.25 12.97 -6.85
N GLY A 421 -9.78 13.58 -7.94
CA GLY A 421 -8.85 14.71 -7.86
C GLY A 421 -7.42 14.29 -7.53
N GLY A 422 -6.54 15.27 -7.35
CA GLY A 422 -5.13 15.03 -7.06
C GLY A 422 -4.32 14.59 -8.29
N TYR A 423 -4.72 14.99 -9.50
CA TYR A 423 -4.08 14.75 -10.80
C TYR A 423 -2.53 14.74 -10.81
N VAL A 424 -1.84 15.53 -9.96
CA VAL A 424 -0.36 15.51 -9.87
C VAL A 424 0.22 14.25 -9.21
N ALA A 425 -0.59 13.44 -8.54
CA ALA A 425 -0.19 12.19 -7.88
C ALA A 425 -0.08 11.01 -8.87
N ASP A 426 -0.75 11.11 -10.02
CA ASP A 426 -0.65 10.17 -11.14
C ASP A 426 0.70 10.31 -11.86
N SER A 427 1.14 9.28 -12.61
CA SER A 427 2.37 9.39 -13.40
C SER A 427 2.21 10.30 -14.61
N GLU A 428 3.32 10.78 -15.18
CA GLU A 428 3.33 11.61 -16.40
C GLU A 428 2.63 10.93 -17.61
N LEU A 429 2.54 9.58 -17.64
CA LEU A 429 1.72 8.87 -18.63
C LEU A 429 0.24 8.91 -18.29
N GLU A 430 -0.15 8.61 -17.04
CA GLU A 430 -1.55 8.59 -16.63
C GLU A 430 -2.17 10.00 -16.75
N GLN A 431 -1.43 11.03 -16.33
CA GLN A 431 -1.72 12.45 -16.59
C GLN A 431 -1.89 12.77 -18.09
N ARG A 432 -1.01 12.24 -18.94
CA ARG A 432 -1.07 12.43 -20.39
C ARG A 432 -2.24 11.70 -21.03
N GLU A 433 -2.53 10.47 -20.62
CA GLU A 433 -3.62 9.66 -21.16
C GLU A 433 -4.97 10.32 -20.85
N GLN A 434 -5.19 10.80 -19.62
CA GLN A 434 -6.38 11.61 -19.27
C GLN A 434 -6.53 12.84 -20.21
N PHE A 435 -5.43 13.53 -20.50
CA PHE A 435 -5.42 14.67 -21.43
C PHE A 435 -5.67 14.30 -22.89
N GLU A 436 -5.06 13.23 -23.39
CA GLU A 436 -5.19 12.79 -24.79
C GLU A 436 -6.55 12.08 -25.05
N ASN A 437 -7.18 11.53 -24.01
CA ASN A 437 -8.54 10.96 -24.05
C ASN A 437 -9.65 12.01 -23.96
N GLY A 438 -9.35 13.23 -23.51
CA GLY A 438 -10.36 14.29 -23.29
C GLY A 438 -11.08 14.20 -21.94
N GLU A 439 -10.48 13.57 -20.94
CA GLU A 439 -11.05 13.42 -19.58
C GLU A 439 -10.96 14.72 -18.77
N ILE A 440 -10.14 15.69 -19.21
CA ILE A 440 -10.02 17.04 -18.63
C ILE A 440 -10.89 18.02 -19.42
N PHE A 441 -11.92 18.60 -18.78
CA PHE A 441 -12.86 19.53 -19.40
C PHE A 441 -12.51 21.01 -19.17
N ALA A 442 -11.88 21.35 -18.04
CA ALA A 442 -11.50 22.71 -17.70
C ALA A 442 -10.39 22.78 -16.64
N GLY A 443 -9.76 23.95 -16.46
CA GLY A 443 -8.86 24.29 -15.34
C GLY A 443 -7.39 23.90 -15.53
N ILE A 444 -7.13 22.78 -16.22
CA ILE A 444 -5.78 22.41 -16.66
C ILE A 444 -5.71 22.43 -18.20
N THR A 445 -4.58 22.86 -18.74
CA THR A 445 -4.23 22.75 -20.16
C THR A 445 -2.84 22.13 -20.29
N GLY A 446 -2.62 21.30 -21.32
CA GLY A 446 -1.35 20.59 -21.50
C GLY A 446 -0.89 20.59 -22.95
N LEU A 447 0.33 21.09 -23.18
CA LEU A 447 1.21 20.94 -24.36
C LEU A 447 2.27 22.05 -24.35
N ASN A 448 3.53 21.70 -24.56
CA ASN A 448 4.53 22.68 -25.02
C ASN A 448 4.74 22.52 -26.54
N GLU A 449 4.07 23.37 -27.34
CA GLU A 449 4.15 23.33 -28.81
C GLU A 449 5.58 23.42 -29.36
N SER A 450 6.53 23.96 -28.58
CA SER A 450 7.90 24.22 -29.04
C SER A 450 8.83 23.00 -29.04
N ASP A 451 8.54 21.96 -28.25
CA ASP A 451 9.37 20.75 -28.13
C ASP A 451 8.61 19.41 -28.16
N GLY A 452 7.28 19.43 -28.05
CA GLY A 452 6.45 18.23 -28.03
C GLY A 452 6.52 17.45 -26.70
N SER A 453 7.05 18.07 -25.64
CA SER A 453 6.93 17.53 -24.28
C SER A 453 5.49 17.68 -23.77
N PHE A 454 5.03 16.68 -23.03
CA PHE A 454 3.79 16.80 -22.27
C PHE A 454 4.09 17.60 -21.01
N ARG A 455 3.45 18.76 -20.87
CA ARG A 455 3.54 19.58 -19.67
C ARG A 455 2.23 20.31 -19.46
N TRP A 456 1.63 20.07 -18.31
CA TRP A 456 0.41 20.73 -17.88
C TRP A 456 0.70 22.08 -17.22
N TYR A 457 -0.29 22.96 -17.28
CA TYR A 457 -0.33 24.26 -16.63
C TYR A 457 -1.78 24.62 -16.32
N THR A 458 -2.00 25.24 -15.17
CA THR A 458 -3.32 25.58 -14.64
C THR A 458 -3.76 26.96 -15.13
N THR A 459 -4.99 27.09 -15.63
CA THR A 459 -5.42 28.27 -16.39
C THR A 459 -6.05 29.37 -15.54
N GLY A 460 -6.46 29.08 -14.30
CA GLY A 460 -7.32 29.96 -13.51
C GLY A 460 -6.91 30.16 -12.05
N ASN A 461 -5.65 29.98 -11.66
CA ASN A 461 -5.22 30.17 -10.26
C ASN A 461 -5.28 31.66 -9.84
N GLY A 462 -5.48 31.89 -8.55
CA GLY A 462 -5.45 33.22 -7.95
C GLY A 462 -5.12 33.19 -6.46
N THR A 463 -4.88 34.38 -5.91
CA THR A 463 -4.46 34.59 -4.52
C THR A 463 -5.43 33.94 -3.53
N LEU A 464 -4.87 33.28 -2.51
CA LEU A 464 -5.64 32.55 -1.49
C LEU A 464 -6.56 33.47 -0.68
N CYS A 465 -7.87 33.20 -0.74
CA CYS A 465 -8.89 33.60 0.22
C CYS A 465 -9.35 32.32 0.94
N GLN A 466 -8.79 32.10 2.13
CA GLN A 466 -9.17 30.99 2.99
C GLN A 466 -10.21 31.46 4.01
N ILE A 467 -11.30 30.72 4.10
CA ILE A 467 -12.34 30.86 5.11
C ILE A 467 -11.84 30.14 6.37
N GLU A 468 -12.00 30.78 7.54
CA GLU A 468 -11.51 30.28 8.83
C GLU A 468 -12.65 30.25 9.87
N GLU A 469 -12.56 29.38 10.88
CA GLU A 469 -13.51 29.33 12.00
C GLU A 469 -13.22 30.48 12.99
N ILE A 470 -14.24 31.21 13.45
CA ILE A 470 -14.05 32.43 14.28
C ILE A 470 -13.73 32.07 15.74
N GLU A 471 -14.25 30.97 16.24
CA GLU A 471 -13.95 30.39 17.55
C GLU A 471 -13.66 28.89 17.36
N ALA A 472 -12.98 28.24 18.32
CA ALA A 472 -12.67 26.81 18.28
C ALA A 472 -13.89 25.89 18.57
N SER A 473 -15.08 26.30 18.14
CA SER A 473 -16.28 25.45 18.16
C SER A 473 -16.14 24.40 17.06
N SER A 474 -15.87 23.14 17.43
CA SER A 474 -15.72 22.08 16.43
C SER A 474 -16.98 21.96 15.57
N ALA A 475 -16.82 21.68 14.28
CA ALA A 475 -17.93 21.51 13.34
C ALA A 475 -19.00 20.49 13.80
N GLN A 476 -18.64 19.57 14.72
CA GLN A 476 -19.54 18.61 15.35
C GLN A 476 -20.64 19.25 16.22
N THR A 477 -20.54 20.54 16.57
CA THR A 477 -21.52 21.23 17.45
C THR A 477 -22.75 21.79 16.74
N PHE A 478 -22.90 21.58 15.42
CA PHE A 478 -23.99 22.16 14.61
C PHE A 478 -24.82 21.08 13.89
N ASP A 479 -26.14 21.12 14.08
CA ASP A 479 -27.07 20.18 13.43
C ASP A 479 -27.19 20.40 11.90
N THR A 480 -26.89 21.61 11.42
CA THR A 480 -27.03 22.00 10.01
C THR A 480 -25.80 22.72 9.45
N PHE A 481 -25.60 22.59 8.13
CA PHE A 481 -24.54 23.35 7.45
C PHE A 481 -24.80 24.86 7.53
N GLU A 482 -26.05 25.30 7.41
CA GLU A 482 -26.42 26.72 7.43
C GLU A 482 -26.03 27.42 8.74
N GLU A 483 -26.14 26.74 9.88
CA GLU A 483 -25.74 27.27 11.19
C GLU A 483 -24.22 27.33 11.34
N TYR A 484 -23.52 26.26 10.96
CA TYR A 484 -22.05 26.23 10.93
C TYR A 484 -21.50 27.33 9.99
N ASN A 485 -22.02 27.43 8.77
CA ASN A 485 -21.56 28.38 7.76
C ASN A 485 -21.76 29.85 8.18
N ALA A 486 -22.72 30.13 9.09
CA ALA A 486 -22.92 31.46 9.67
C ALA A 486 -21.87 31.85 10.73
N THR A 487 -21.03 30.91 11.18
CA THR A 487 -19.91 31.15 12.14
C THR A 487 -18.54 31.27 11.46
N LEU A 488 -18.50 31.15 10.12
CA LEU A 488 -17.26 31.20 9.34
C LEU A 488 -16.83 32.64 8.98
N ASN A 489 -15.52 32.88 8.97
CA ASN A 489 -14.92 34.17 8.65
C ASN A 489 -14.73 34.34 7.13
N TYR A 490 -15.59 35.16 6.51
CA TYR A 490 -15.48 35.54 5.09
C TYR A 490 -14.66 36.81 4.82
N SER A 491 -13.94 37.37 5.80
CA SER A 491 -13.30 38.70 5.66
C SER A 491 -12.30 38.82 4.50
N CYS A 492 -11.69 37.71 4.03
CA CYS A 492 -10.80 37.75 2.87
C CYS A 492 -11.53 38.10 1.56
N THR A 493 -12.86 37.95 1.49
CA THR A 493 -13.67 38.31 0.32
C THR A 493 -13.86 39.82 0.15
N GLU A 494 -13.74 40.59 1.24
CA GLU A 494 -13.79 42.06 1.22
C GLU A 494 -12.44 42.71 0.90
N ASP A 495 -11.33 41.97 0.97
CA ASP A 495 -10.00 42.52 0.69
C ASP A 495 -9.82 42.75 -0.81
N SER A 496 -9.83 44.02 -1.19
CA SER A 496 -9.60 44.50 -2.56
C SER A 496 -8.31 43.99 -3.22
N ALA A 497 -7.27 43.62 -2.45
CA ALA A 497 -6.04 43.04 -2.99
C ALA A 497 -6.20 41.55 -3.33
N ILE A 498 -6.88 40.78 -2.48
CA ILE A 498 -7.18 39.36 -2.70
C ILE A 498 -8.24 39.21 -3.81
N ALA A 499 -9.20 40.13 -3.89
CA ALA A 499 -10.16 40.22 -4.98
C ALA A 499 -9.51 40.63 -6.32
N ALA A 500 -8.50 41.51 -6.31
CA ALA A 500 -7.74 41.87 -7.51
C ALA A 500 -6.76 40.78 -7.98
N GLY A 501 -6.33 39.88 -7.07
CA GLY A 501 -5.51 38.70 -7.37
C GLY A 501 -6.31 37.43 -7.73
N ALA A 502 -7.63 37.51 -7.83
CA ALA A 502 -8.49 36.37 -8.12
C ALA A 502 -8.28 35.82 -9.54
N GLY A 503 -8.14 34.51 -9.64
CA GLY A 503 -8.02 33.78 -10.90
C GLY A 503 -9.38 33.60 -11.57
N ARG A 504 -9.36 33.30 -12.87
CA ARG A 504 -10.58 33.11 -13.67
C ARG A 504 -10.45 31.88 -14.55
N LEU A 505 -11.37 30.94 -14.38
CA LEU A 505 -11.56 29.82 -15.27
C LEU A 505 -12.88 29.99 -16.02
N VAL A 506 -12.81 29.99 -17.36
CA VAL A 506 -13.99 29.97 -18.23
C VAL A 506 -14.14 28.58 -18.84
N TRP A 507 -15.32 27.99 -18.72
CA TRP A 507 -15.65 26.67 -19.26
C TRP A 507 -16.91 26.75 -20.14
N SER A 508 -16.78 26.39 -21.41
CA SER A 508 -17.91 26.16 -22.32
C SER A 508 -18.21 24.67 -22.35
N VAL A 509 -19.43 24.28 -21.95
CA VAL A 509 -19.82 22.87 -21.85
C VAL A 509 -20.05 22.29 -23.24
N ALA A 510 -19.26 21.29 -23.63
CA ALA A 510 -19.32 20.72 -24.97
C ALA A 510 -20.54 19.80 -25.14
N PRO A 511 -21.12 19.65 -26.36
CA PRO A 511 -22.30 18.79 -26.58
C PRO A 511 -22.07 17.30 -26.26
N ASP A 512 -20.81 16.87 -26.24
CA ASP A 512 -20.32 15.53 -25.93
C ASP A 512 -19.79 15.40 -24.49
N THR A 513 -19.89 16.44 -23.65
CA THR A 513 -19.58 16.33 -22.22
C THR A 513 -20.50 15.29 -21.54
N PRO A 514 -19.95 14.32 -20.77
CA PRO A 514 -20.74 13.31 -20.06
C PRO A 514 -21.80 13.92 -19.13
N ASP A 515 -22.87 13.17 -18.88
CA ASP A 515 -23.98 13.59 -18.01
C ASP A 515 -23.56 13.90 -16.57
N LEU A 516 -22.49 13.28 -16.09
CA LEU A 516 -21.88 13.50 -14.78
C LEU A 516 -20.37 13.71 -14.97
N VAL A 517 -19.87 14.86 -14.51
CA VAL A 517 -18.45 15.17 -14.39
C VAL A 517 -18.18 15.72 -12.99
N TYR A 518 -16.95 16.08 -12.67
CA TYR A 518 -16.54 16.48 -11.31
C TYR A 518 -15.69 17.74 -11.37
N TYR A 519 -15.81 18.59 -10.34
CA TYR A 519 -14.79 19.59 -10.04
C TYR A 519 -13.92 19.08 -8.91
N GLN A 520 -12.60 19.22 -9.05
CA GLN A 520 -11.63 18.71 -8.09
C GLN A 520 -10.42 19.64 -7.97
N CYS A 521 -9.55 19.35 -7.00
CA CYS A 521 -8.28 20.03 -6.85
C CYS A 521 -7.17 19.29 -7.61
N VAL A 522 -6.34 20.01 -8.35
CA VAL A 522 -5.22 19.43 -9.13
C VAL A 522 -4.17 18.77 -8.23
N THR A 523 -3.98 19.31 -7.01
CA THR A 523 -2.93 18.87 -6.07
C THR A 523 -3.38 17.94 -4.96
N HIS A 524 -4.68 17.87 -4.66
CA HIS A 524 -5.21 17.12 -3.52
C HIS A 524 -6.53 16.42 -3.89
N ASN A 525 -6.71 15.18 -3.43
CA ASN A 525 -7.91 14.38 -3.69
C ASN A 525 -9.11 14.85 -2.84
N ASN A 526 -10.35 14.60 -3.27
CA ASN A 526 -11.59 14.81 -2.51
C ASN A 526 -11.84 16.26 -2.01
N LEU A 527 -11.32 17.29 -2.69
CA LEU A 527 -11.56 18.70 -2.33
C LEU A 527 -12.83 19.30 -2.99
N GLY A 528 -13.38 18.64 -4.00
CA GLY A 528 -14.59 19.04 -4.72
C GLY A 528 -15.57 17.88 -4.95
N TRP A 529 -16.59 18.12 -5.79
CA TRP A 529 -17.75 17.23 -5.92
C TRP A 529 -18.33 17.20 -7.35
N LYS A 530 -19.57 16.75 -7.46
CA LYS A 530 -20.29 16.42 -8.70
C LYS A 530 -20.78 17.66 -9.45
N ILE A 531 -20.63 17.65 -10.77
CA ILE A 531 -21.34 18.52 -11.71
C ILE A 531 -22.30 17.65 -12.53
N ARG A 532 -23.59 17.96 -12.48
CA ARG A 532 -24.61 17.37 -13.36
C ARG A 532 -24.74 18.22 -14.62
N VAL A 533 -24.59 17.57 -15.77
CA VAL A 533 -24.62 18.19 -17.09
C VAL A 533 -25.94 17.84 -17.78
N PHE A 534 -26.84 18.83 -17.84
CA PHE A 534 -28.14 18.74 -18.51
C PHE A 534 -28.05 19.15 -19.99
N ASP A 535 -29.07 18.80 -20.77
CA ASP A 535 -29.28 19.42 -22.09
C ASP A 535 -29.93 20.80 -21.91
N GLU A 536 -29.85 21.66 -22.93
CA GLU A 536 -30.44 22.99 -22.88
C GLU A 536 -31.95 22.93 -22.59
N GLY A 537 -32.35 23.48 -21.42
CA GLY A 537 -33.73 23.48 -20.96
C GLY A 537 -34.26 22.16 -20.37
N SER A 538 -33.42 21.14 -20.11
CA SER A 538 -33.83 19.87 -19.47
C SER A 538 -33.44 19.72 -17.99
N VAL A 539 -33.10 20.83 -17.32
CA VAL A 539 -32.67 20.87 -15.92
C VAL A 539 -33.71 20.27 -14.96
N ASP A 540 -33.30 19.24 -14.22
CA ASP A 540 -34.06 18.69 -13.09
C ASP A 540 -33.40 19.13 -11.75
N LEU A 541 -34.14 19.90 -10.96
CA LEU A 541 -33.67 20.42 -9.67
C LEU A 541 -33.73 19.38 -8.55
N ASP A 542 -34.55 18.35 -8.65
CA ASP A 542 -34.69 17.32 -7.62
C ASP A 542 -33.66 16.20 -7.83
N GLU A 543 -33.29 15.89 -9.09
CA GLU A 543 -32.07 15.14 -9.42
C GLU A 543 -30.83 15.87 -8.85
N LEU A 544 -30.71 17.18 -9.10
CA LEU A 544 -29.58 17.97 -8.61
C LEU A 544 -29.54 18.06 -7.07
N ARG A 545 -30.69 18.14 -6.40
CA ARG A 545 -30.77 18.06 -4.93
C ARG A 545 -30.31 16.71 -4.41
N ALA A 546 -30.72 15.60 -5.02
CA ALA A 546 -30.27 14.26 -4.61
C ALA A 546 -28.74 14.11 -4.73
N LEU A 547 -28.13 14.67 -5.77
CA LEU A 547 -26.67 14.67 -5.94
C LEU A 547 -25.92 15.55 -4.91
N SER A 548 -26.59 16.55 -4.32
CA SER A 548 -26.05 17.38 -3.22
C SER A 548 -26.33 16.75 -1.85
N ASN A 549 -27.42 15.97 -1.72
CA ASN A 549 -27.94 15.47 -0.45
C ASN A 549 -28.02 13.94 -0.50
N VAL A 550 -26.86 13.28 -0.42
CA VAL A 550 -26.78 11.82 -0.28
C VAL A 550 -27.30 11.45 1.11
N ASP A 551 -28.58 11.07 1.18
CA ASP A 551 -29.23 10.59 2.41
C ASP A 551 -29.08 9.07 2.50
N PRO A 552 -28.27 8.54 3.45
CA PRO A 552 -27.94 7.12 3.52
C PRO A 552 -29.13 6.16 3.67
N GLN A 553 -30.26 6.64 4.20
CA GLN A 553 -31.44 5.83 4.46
C GLN A 553 -32.47 5.86 3.30
N THR A 554 -32.27 6.68 2.27
CA THR A 554 -33.25 6.80 1.16
C THR A 554 -33.04 5.84 -0.02
N GLU A 555 -31.83 5.27 -0.19
CA GLU A 555 -31.60 4.24 -1.23
C GLU A 555 -32.38 2.94 -0.97
N GLU A 556 -32.82 2.68 0.27
CA GLU A 556 -33.54 1.46 0.65
C GLU A 556 -35.01 1.43 0.17
N ASN A 557 -35.58 2.55 -0.32
CA ASN A 557 -37.01 2.69 -0.61
C ASN A 557 -37.37 3.32 -1.97
N GLN A 558 -36.48 3.32 -2.97
CA GLN A 558 -36.87 3.60 -4.36
C GLN A 558 -37.11 2.31 -5.17
N GLU A 559 -38.25 2.21 -5.86
CA GLU A 559 -38.58 1.15 -6.82
C GLU A 559 -37.73 1.25 -8.11
N GLY A 560 -36.42 1.06 -7.98
CA GLY A 560 -35.45 1.21 -9.06
C GLY A 560 -34.09 0.54 -8.81
N ALA A 561 -33.77 0.16 -7.56
CA ALA A 561 -32.54 -0.58 -7.26
C ALA A 561 -32.42 -1.86 -8.12
N PRO A 562 -31.23 -2.16 -8.68
CA PRO A 562 -31.05 -3.35 -9.51
C PRO A 562 -31.33 -4.59 -8.65
N GLN A 563 -32.32 -5.39 -9.04
CA GLN A 563 -32.59 -6.63 -8.32
C GLN A 563 -31.37 -7.55 -8.48
N CYS A 564 -30.63 -7.76 -7.39
CA CYS A 564 -29.41 -8.58 -7.34
C CYS A 564 -29.73 -10.07 -7.54
N LEU A 565 -30.14 -10.40 -8.76
CA LEU A 565 -30.57 -11.69 -9.23
C LEU A 565 -29.50 -12.27 -10.15
N LEU A 566 -29.02 -13.45 -9.80
CA LEU A 566 -28.08 -14.23 -10.60
C LEU A 566 -28.79 -15.44 -11.19
N GLU A 567 -28.83 -15.55 -12.51
CA GLU A 567 -29.20 -16.82 -13.15
C GLU A 567 -28.02 -17.79 -13.10
N PHE A 568 -28.25 -18.98 -12.54
CA PHE A 568 -27.24 -20.03 -12.38
C PHE A 568 -27.89 -21.39 -12.61
N ASN A 569 -27.39 -22.17 -13.57
CA ASN A 569 -27.96 -23.46 -14.00
C ASN A 569 -29.47 -23.45 -14.37
N GLY A 570 -30.05 -22.28 -14.69
CA GLY A 570 -31.48 -22.12 -15.01
C GLY A 570 -32.37 -21.84 -13.79
N GLU A 571 -31.78 -21.67 -12.60
CA GLU A 571 -32.44 -21.17 -11.40
C GLU A 571 -32.00 -19.72 -11.13
N THR A 572 -32.87 -18.93 -10.48
CA THR A 572 -32.58 -17.52 -10.15
C THR A 572 -32.28 -17.36 -8.66
N TYR A 573 -31.06 -16.98 -8.34
CA TYR A 573 -30.58 -16.75 -6.97
C TYR A 573 -30.63 -15.27 -6.62
N ARG A 574 -31.23 -14.92 -5.48
CA ARG A 574 -31.28 -13.54 -4.97
C ARG A 574 -30.17 -13.33 -3.93
N TYR A 575 -29.37 -12.29 -4.12
CA TYR A 575 -28.37 -11.83 -3.17
C TYR A 575 -28.82 -10.55 -2.48
N ALA A 576 -28.23 -10.25 -1.31
CA ALA A 576 -28.49 -9.01 -0.58
C ALA A 576 -27.79 -7.81 -1.24
N LYS A 577 -26.55 -8.00 -1.70
CA LYS A 577 -25.79 -6.98 -2.43
C LYS A 577 -25.30 -7.52 -3.78
N CYS A 578 -25.08 -6.61 -4.72
CA CYS A 578 -24.36 -6.86 -5.95
C CYS A 578 -23.54 -5.62 -6.35
N SER A 579 -22.25 -5.82 -6.59
CA SER A 579 -21.25 -4.78 -6.81
C SER A 579 -20.65 -4.94 -8.21
N PRO A 580 -21.02 -4.07 -9.16
CA PRO A 580 -20.37 -4.01 -10.46
C PRO A 580 -18.96 -3.42 -10.33
N ILE A 581 -18.07 -3.86 -11.21
CA ILE A 581 -16.68 -3.43 -11.31
C ILE A 581 -16.40 -3.13 -12.78
N SER A 582 -15.99 -1.89 -13.06
CA SER A 582 -15.52 -1.45 -14.37
C SER A 582 -14.13 -0.83 -14.20
N GLU A 583 -13.07 -1.59 -14.49
CA GLU A 583 -11.68 -1.11 -14.38
C GLU A 583 -10.88 -1.55 -15.61
N ARG A 584 -10.18 -0.61 -16.28
CA ARG A 584 -9.28 -0.88 -17.42
C ARG A 584 -9.90 -1.75 -18.54
N GLY A 585 -11.19 -1.58 -18.81
CA GLY A 585 -11.93 -2.38 -19.81
C GLY A 585 -12.29 -3.80 -19.35
N ILE A 586 -12.35 -4.05 -18.04
CA ILE A 586 -12.87 -5.27 -17.43
C ILE A 586 -14.24 -4.97 -16.83
N GLU A 587 -15.27 -5.65 -17.33
CA GLU A 587 -16.55 -5.78 -16.65
C GLU A 587 -16.53 -7.03 -15.76
N ALA A 588 -16.89 -6.86 -14.49
CA ALA A 588 -17.16 -7.95 -13.55
C ALA A 588 -18.27 -7.55 -12.57
N VAL A 589 -18.93 -8.53 -11.94
CA VAL A 589 -19.90 -8.29 -10.86
C VAL A 589 -19.66 -9.29 -9.74
N ILE A 590 -19.58 -8.80 -8.51
CA ILE A 590 -19.57 -9.61 -7.28
C ILE A 590 -20.96 -9.56 -6.65
N TYR A 591 -21.44 -10.67 -6.12
CA TYR A 591 -22.73 -10.80 -5.41
C TYR A 591 -22.46 -11.36 -4.01
N SER A 592 -23.18 -10.88 -2.99
CA SER A 592 -22.98 -11.34 -1.61
C SER A 592 -24.25 -11.31 -0.75
N THR A 593 -24.32 -12.27 0.17
CA THR A 593 -25.33 -12.37 1.25
C THR A 593 -24.68 -12.97 2.49
N VAL A 594 -24.82 -12.32 3.64
CA VAL A 594 -24.51 -12.93 4.94
C VAL A 594 -25.69 -13.82 5.36
N LEU A 595 -25.44 -15.10 5.59
CA LEU A 595 -26.41 -16.07 6.12
C LEU A 595 -26.22 -16.17 7.64
N SER A 596 -26.86 -15.26 8.37
CA SER A 596 -26.76 -15.17 9.84
C SER A 596 -27.21 -16.43 10.58
N GLU A 597 -28.14 -17.22 10.01
CA GLU A 597 -28.57 -18.50 10.58
C GLU A 597 -27.51 -19.61 10.52
N THR A 598 -26.55 -19.54 9.58
CA THR A 598 -25.53 -20.59 9.37
C THR A 598 -24.09 -20.13 9.65
N GLY A 599 -23.85 -18.81 9.80
CA GLY A 599 -22.49 -18.27 9.94
C GLY A 599 -21.69 -18.39 8.65
N GLU A 600 -22.36 -18.22 7.50
CA GLU A 600 -21.79 -18.35 6.16
C GLU A 600 -21.98 -17.09 5.32
N LEU A 601 -21.04 -16.85 4.41
CA LEU A 601 -21.15 -15.86 3.35
C LEU A 601 -21.46 -16.60 2.04
N ASP A 602 -22.67 -16.42 1.50
CA ASP A 602 -23.07 -16.91 0.18
C ASP A 602 -22.67 -15.84 -0.85
N MET A 603 -21.79 -16.18 -1.77
CA MET A 603 -21.26 -15.25 -2.76
C MET A 603 -21.30 -15.84 -4.16
N ALA A 604 -21.31 -14.94 -5.15
CA ALA A 604 -20.91 -15.28 -6.50
C ALA A 604 -20.06 -14.18 -7.12
N PHE A 605 -19.32 -14.51 -8.18
CA PHE A 605 -18.72 -13.52 -9.07
C PHE A 605 -18.85 -13.93 -10.53
N SER A 606 -19.01 -12.93 -11.40
CA SER A 606 -19.21 -13.07 -12.84
C SER A 606 -18.13 -12.24 -13.55
N MET A 607 -17.30 -12.87 -14.39
CA MET A 607 -16.23 -12.18 -15.13
C MET A 607 -15.85 -12.93 -16.42
N ALA A 608 -15.58 -12.20 -17.50
CA ALA A 608 -15.12 -12.77 -18.77
C ALA A 608 -13.67 -13.26 -18.68
N PRO A 609 -13.32 -14.51 -19.05
CA PRO A 609 -11.96 -15.04 -18.96
C PRO A 609 -11.01 -14.37 -19.97
N SER A 610 -9.69 -14.59 -19.81
CA SER A 610 -8.67 -13.89 -20.63
C SER A 610 -8.71 -14.18 -22.13
N SER A 611 -9.32 -15.28 -22.58
CA SER A 611 -9.29 -15.73 -23.99
C SER A 611 -10.70 -15.85 -24.59
N GLY A 612 -11.66 -15.06 -24.09
CA GLY A 612 -13.07 -15.07 -24.48
C GLY A 612 -13.82 -16.29 -23.93
N GLU A 613 -13.43 -17.48 -24.36
CA GLU A 613 -14.04 -18.75 -23.97
C GLU A 613 -13.21 -19.58 -22.98
N THR A 614 -11.90 -19.37 -22.92
CA THR A 614 -11.00 -20.19 -22.09
C THR A 614 -10.09 -19.33 -21.23
N GLY A 615 -9.68 -19.85 -20.08
CA GLY A 615 -8.94 -19.10 -19.08
C GLY A 615 -9.40 -19.41 -17.67
N TRP A 616 -8.83 -18.70 -16.71
CA TRP A 616 -9.27 -18.74 -15.32
C TRP A 616 -9.69 -17.36 -14.83
N VAL A 617 -10.64 -17.35 -13.91
CA VAL A 617 -11.07 -16.19 -13.12
C VAL A 617 -10.94 -16.56 -11.64
N ALA A 618 -10.63 -15.58 -10.80
CA ALA A 618 -10.44 -15.77 -9.37
C ALA A 618 -11.01 -14.61 -8.55
N LEU A 619 -11.59 -14.97 -7.41
CA LEU A 619 -11.85 -14.06 -6.31
C LEU A 619 -11.05 -14.54 -5.08
N GLY A 620 -10.17 -13.68 -4.58
CA GLY A 620 -9.35 -13.91 -3.40
C GLY A 620 -9.84 -13.12 -2.20
N PHE A 621 -9.63 -13.67 -1.01
CA PHE A 621 -9.75 -13.02 0.29
C PHE A 621 -8.35 -12.79 0.84
N ALA A 622 -8.02 -11.55 1.18
CA ALA A 622 -6.72 -11.17 1.72
C ALA A 622 -6.89 -10.46 3.08
N GLU A 623 -5.83 -10.47 3.89
CA GLU A 623 -5.74 -9.63 5.11
C GLU A 623 -5.50 -8.15 4.75
N THR A 624 -5.09 -7.84 3.52
CA THR A 624 -4.86 -6.47 3.05
C THR A 624 -5.13 -6.38 1.54
N SER A 625 -5.84 -5.34 1.10
CA SER A 625 -6.22 -5.20 -0.30
C SER A 625 -4.99 -5.08 -1.23
N GLY A 626 -5.02 -5.79 -2.35
CA GLY A 626 -3.90 -5.89 -3.30
C GLY A 626 -2.69 -6.70 -2.82
N VAL A 627 -2.72 -7.33 -1.63
CA VAL A 627 -1.64 -8.21 -1.14
C VAL A 627 -1.92 -9.67 -1.49
N MET A 628 -1.28 -10.15 -2.56
CA MET A 628 -1.49 -11.52 -3.06
C MET A 628 -0.97 -12.62 -2.14
N VAL A 629 0.14 -12.42 -1.42
CA VAL A 629 0.80 -13.51 -0.66
C VAL A 629 0.20 -13.57 0.74
N GLY A 630 -0.23 -14.76 1.17
CA GLY A 630 -1.01 -14.97 2.41
C GLY A 630 -2.52 -15.11 2.17
N ALA A 631 -3.03 -14.58 1.07
CA ALA A 631 -4.43 -14.70 0.68
C ALA A 631 -4.86 -16.15 0.35
N ASP A 632 -6.13 -16.47 0.56
CA ASP A 632 -6.78 -17.66 -0.02
C ASP A 632 -7.70 -17.20 -1.17
N ALA A 633 -7.83 -17.97 -2.26
CA ALA A 633 -8.66 -17.59 -3.40
C ALA A 633 -9.43 -18.76 -4.02
N ILE A 634 -10.64 -18.48 -4.50
CA ILE A 634 -11.49 -19.44 -5.22
C ILE A 634 -11.30 -19.18 -6.70
N ILE A 635 -10.88 -20.21 -7.44
CA ILE A 635 -10.44 -20.08 -8.83
C ILE A 635 -11.20 -21.05 -9.71
N ALA A 636 -11.90 -20.49 -10.71
CA ALA A 636 -12.63 -21.22 -11.72
C ALA A 636 -11.84 -21.19 -13.05
N LEU A 637 -11.45 -22.37 -13.54
CA LEU A 637 -10.66 -22.56 -14.77
C LEU A 637 -11.50 -23.28 -15.82
N ARG A 638 -11.86 -22.59 -16.92
CA ARG A 638 -12.46 -23.22 -18.12
C ARG A 638 -11.36 -23.70 -19.06
N MET A 639 -11.31 -25.03 -19.25
CA MET A 639 -10.38 -25.72 -20.13
C MET A 639 -10.89 -25.74 -21.58
N ALA A 640 -10.01 -26.11 -22.52
CA ALA A 640 -10.28 -26.02 -23.96
C ALA A 640 -11.27 -27.08 -24.50
N ASP A 641 -11.72 -28.01 -23.66
CA ASP A 641 -12.83 -28.95 -23.91
C ASP A 641 -14.19 -28.42 -23.40
N GLY A 642 -14.22 -27.21 -22.84
CA GLY A 642 -15.40 -26.57 -22.25
C GLY A 642 -15.65 -26.95 -20.79
N SER A 643 -14.88 -27.89 -20.21
CA SER A 643 -15.00 -28.25 -18.80
C SER A 643 -14.49 -27.14 -17.87
N ILE A 644 -15.05 -27.04 -16.67
CA ILE A 644 -14.67 -26.05 -15.67
C ILE A 644 -14.29 -26.76 -14.36
N SER A 645 -13.09 -26.49 -13.84
CA SER A 645 -12.74 -26.85 -12.45
C SER A 645 -12.89 -25.63 -11.55
N THR A 646 -13.38 -25.84 -10.33
CA THR A 646 -13.47 -24.80 -9.27
C THR A 646 -12.81 -25.36 -8.03
N GLU A 647 -11.69 -24.76 -7.60
CA GLU A 647 -10.89 -25.23 -6.47
C GLU A 647 -10.44 -24.03 -5.60
N ASP A 648 -10.19 -24.26 -4.31
CA ASP A 648 -9.69 -23.24 -3.38
C ASP A 648 -8.16 -23.29 -3.27
N TYR A 649 -7.50 -22.17 -3.52
CA TYR A 649 -6.05 -22.04 -3.60
C TYR A 649 -5.52 -21.20 -2.45
N ALA A 650 -4.46 -21.66 -1.81
CA ALA A 650 -3.69 -20.84 -0.88
C ALA A 650 -2.53 -20.15 -1.62
N MET A 651 -2.36 -18.85 -1.42
CA MET A 651 -1.34 -18.01 -2.08
C MET A 651 -0.05 -17.96 -1.26
N ASN A 652 0.56 -19.11 -0.98
CA ASN A 652 1.74 -19.23 -0.13
C ASN A 652 2.99 -18.55 -0.74
N SER A 653 3.01 -18.28 -2.05
CA SER A 653 4.00 -17.41 -2.70
C SER A 653 3.50 -16.92 -4.08
N ARG A 654 4.29 -16.06 -4.75
CA ARG A 654 4.02 -15.60 -6.14
C ARG A 654 4.42 -16.61 -7.24
N SER A 655 4.93 -17.80 -6.92
CA SER A 655 5.21 -18.87 -7.89
C SER A 655 4.00 -19.79 -8.07
N SER A 656 3.88 -20.45 -9.23
CA SER A 656 2.87 -21.50 -9.45
C SER A 656 2.99 -22.67 -8.47
N SER A 657 4.18 -22.92 -7.91
CA SER A 657 4.38 -23.90 -6.83
C SER A 657 3.96 -23.43 -5.43
N GLY A 658 3.78 -22.11 -5.24
CA GLY A 658 3.24 -21.53 -4.01
C GLY A 658 1.72 -21.32 -4.06
N VAL A 659 1.16 -21.23 -5.28
CA VAL A 659 -0.28 -21.13 -5.58
C VAL A 659 -0.80 -22.51 -5.93
N GLN A 660 -1.33 -23.25 -4.96
CA GLN A 660 -1.80 -24.63 -5.13
C GLN A 660 -3.16 -24.84 -4.44
N PRO A 661 -4.00 -25.80 -4.93
CA PRO A 661 -5.22 -26.20 -4.26
C PRO A 661 -4.95 -26.63 -2.81
N ALA A 662 -5.80 -26.21 -1.88
CA ALA A 662 -5.47 -26.20 -0.46
C ALA A 662 -6.52 -26.84 0.48
N GLY A 663 -7.81 -26.82 0.13
CA GLY A 663 -8.88 -27.33 1.00
C GLY A 663 -9.00 -26.56 2.32
N ARG A 664 -8.59 -25.30 2.36
CA ARG A 664 -8.47 -24.47 3.58
C ARG A 664 -9.66 -23.57 3.82
N GLN A 665 -10.40 -23.17 2.80
CA GLN A 665 -11.47 -22.17 2.93
C GLN A 665 -12.78 -22.70 3.55
N ALA A 666 -12.84 -23.97 3.97
CA ALA A 666 -14.01 -24.58 4.60
C ALA A 666 -15.33 -24.35 3.81
N LEU A 667 -15.25 -24.48 2.49
CA LEU A 667 -16.38 -24.19 1.60
C LEU A 667 -17.47 -25.26 1.70
N SER A 668 -18.70 -24.85 2.00
CA SER A 668 -19.88 -25.72 1.99
C SER A 668 -20.54 -25.82 0.60
N LEU A 669 -20.20 -24.88 -0.30
CA LEU A 669 -20.58 -24.87 -1.71
C LEU A 669 -19.44 -24.27 -2.53
N ALA A 670 -19.14 -24.83 -3.70
CA ALA A 670 -18.26 -24.24 -4.71
C ALA A 670 -18.62 -24.81 -6.10
N GLU A 671 -19.24 -24.00 -6.95
CA GLU A 671 -19.74 -24.40 -8.27
C GLU A 671 -19.46 -23.29 -9.30
N SER A 672 -19.18 -23.65 -10.55
CA SER A 672 -19.02 -22.68 -11.64
C SER A 672 -19.68 -23.12 -12.93
N ILE A 673 -20.19 -22.14 -13.67
CA ILE A 673 -20.72 -22.29 -15.03
C ILE A 673 -20.07 -21.28 -15.97
N PHE A 674 -20.20 -21.51 -17.27
CA PHE A 674 -19.91 -20.50 -18.29
C PHE A 674 -21.23 -20.06 -18.91
N ASN A 675 -21.51 -18.77 -18.83
CA ASN A 675 -22.73 -18.19 -19.40
C ASN A 675 -22.47 -17.86 -20.88
N GLU A 676 -22.87 -18.78 -21.76
CA GLU A 676 -22.72 -18.65 -23.23
C GLU A 676 -23.40 -17.39 -23.81
N SER A 677 -24.29 -16.70 -23.07
CA SER A 677 -24.92 -15.45 -23.53
C SER A 677 -24.11 -14.18 -23.21
N THR A 678 -23.23 -14.22 -22.19
CA THR A 678 -22.39 -13.07 -21.79
C THR A 678 -20.88 -13.32 -21.96
N GLY A 679 -20.47 -14.57 -22.18
CA GLY A 679 -19.06 -14.96 -22.20
C GLY A 679 -18.40 -14.99 -20.81
N ASN A 680 -19.16 -14.84 -19.73
CA ASN A 680 -18.63 -14.82 -18.37
C ASN A 680 -18.52 -16.23 -17.78
N ILE A 681 -17.43 -16.49 -17.06
CA ILE A 681 -17.44 -17.55 -16.04
C ILE A 681 -18.16 -16.97 -14.82
N VAL A 682 -19.20 -17.67 -14.37
CA VAL A 682 -19.96 -17.36 -13.15
C VAL A 682 -19.61 -18.42 -12.12
N THR A 683 -19.04 -17.99 -11.01
CA THR A 683 -18.62 -18.85 -9.89
C THR A 683 -19.48 -18.52 -8.67
N ARG A 684 -20.11 -19.51 -8.06
CA ARG A 684 -20.86 -19.38 -6.80
C ARG A 684 -20.20 -20.24 -5.71
N PHE A 685 -20.14 -19.72 -4.49
CA PHE A 685 -19.60 -20.45 -3.36
C PHE A 685 -20.22 -20.01 -2.02
N ARG A 686 -20.06 -20.85 -1.00
CA ARG A 686 -20.36 -20.52 0.40
C ARG A 686 -19.14 -20.78 1.26
N ARG A 687 -18.78 -19.79 2.07
CA ARG A 687 -17.61 -19.82 2.97
C ARG A 687 -18.09 -19.52 4.39
N SER A 688 -17.74 -20.34 5.38
CA SER A 688 -18.01 -19.98 6.78
C SER A 688 -17.15 -18.79 7.20
N ILE A 689 -17.76 -17.84 7.91
CA ILE A 689 -17.11 -16.61 8.42
C ILE A 689 -16.77 -16.71 9.92
N GLY A 690 -17.17 -17.79 10.60
CA GLY A 690 -17.01 -17.97 12.03
C GLY A 690 -18.14 -17.31 12.83
N SER A 691 -17.90 -17.07 14.13
CA SER A 691 -18.89 -16.50 15.06
C SER A 691 -18.91 -14.97 15.14
N VAL A 692 -18.16 -14.30 14.27
CA VAL A 692 -18.12 -12.84 14.14
C VAL A 692 -18.28 -12.52 12.65
N THR A 693 -19.29 -11.71 12.31
CA THR A 693 -19.46 -11.22 10.94
C THR A 693 -18.45 -10.08 10.72
N PRO A 694 -17.55 -10.16 9.72
CA PRO A 694 -16.67 -9.04 9.39
C PRO A 694 -17.45 -7.96 8.65
N THR A 695 -17.29 -6.70 9.06
CA THR A 695 -17.99 -5.54 8.48
C THR A 695 -17.56 -5.26 7.03
N ALA A 696 -16.32 -5.60 6.68
CA ALA A 696 -15.78 -5.54 5.33
C ALA A 696 -14.81 -6.70 5.02
N ALA A 697 -14.63 -7.00 3.74
CA ALA A 697 -13.67 -7.97 3.24
C ALA A 697 -12.72 -7.34 2.21
N ALA A 698 -11.41 -7.43 2.45
CA ALA A 698 -10.40 -7.09 1.44
C ALA A 698 -10.30 -8.24 0.41
N LEU A 699 -10.68 -7.93 -0.84
CA LEU A 699 -10.77 -8.89 -1.93
C LEU A 699 -9.71 -8.64 -3.02
N LEU A 700 -9.38 -9.70 -3.74
CA LEU A 700 -8.50 -9.70 -4.91
C LEU A 700 -9.27 -10.25 -6.11
N LEU A 701 -9.48 -9.45 -7.15
CA LEU A 701 -10.09 -9.92 -8.39
C LEU A 701 -9.00 -10.13 -9.45
N ALA A 702 -8.93 -11.30 -10.08
CA ALA A 702 -7.93 -11.58 -11.10
C ALA A 702 -8.42 -12.52 -12.20
N LYS A 703 -7.84 -12.40 -13.40
CA LYS A 703 -8.01 -13.39 -14.47
C LYS A 703 -6.72 -13.67 -15.23
N GLY A 704 -6.65 -14.85 -15.84
CA GLY A 704 -5.50 -15.29 -16.61
C GLY A 704 -5.83 -16.22 -17.77
N PRO A 705 -4.86 -16.47 -18.66
CA PRO A 705 -5.01 -17.32 -19.84
C PRO A 705 -5.14 -18.80 -19.45
N ALA A 706 -5.70 -19.59 -20.36
CA ALA A 706 -5.90 -21.03 -20.15
C ALA A 706 -4.59 -21.75 -19.84
N SER A 707 -4.65 -22.71 -18.92
CA SER A 707 -3.50 -23.49 -18.48
C SER A 707 -3.48 -24.92 -19.05
N VAL A 708 -2.36 -25.60 -18.83
CA VAL A 708 -2.05 -26.95 -19.36
C VAL A 708 -2.52 -28.07 -18.42
N SER A 709 -2.78 -27.76 -17.14
CA SER A 709 -3.47 -28.63 -16.18
C SER A 709 -4.33 -27.80 -15.23
N SER A 710 -5.28 -28.43 -14.53
CA SER A 710 -6.03 -27.79 -13.44
C SER A 710 -5.11 -27.31 -12.32
N THR A 711 -4.17 -28.16 -11.90
CA THR A 711 -3.26 -27.96 -10.76
C THR A 711 -2.15 -26.92 -10.95
N THR A 712 -1.97 -26.38 -12.16
CA THR A 712 -0.94 -25.37 -12.44
C THR A 712 -1.61 -24.15 -13.05
N LEU A 713 -1.54 -23.00 -12.40
CA LEU A 713 -2.07 -21.76 -12.98
C LEU A 713 -0.99 -21.00 -13.75
N ARG A 714 -1.37 -20.45 -14.92
CA ARG A 714 -0.56 -19.44 -15.63
C ARG A 714 -0.79 -18.08 -15.00
N GLN A 715 0.23 -17.22 -15.01
CA GLN A 715 0.14 -15.89 -14.41
C GLN A 715 -1.03 -15.08 -15.00
N HIS A 716 -1.74 -14.37 -14.12
CA HIS A 716 -2.79 -13.43 -14.48
C HIS A 716 -2.29 -12.33 -15.43
N ASN A 717 -3.14 -11.89 -16.36
CA ASN A 717 -2.91 -10.69 -17.17
C ASN A 717 -3.74 -9.49 -16.66
N PHE A 718 -4.82 -9.72 -15.91
CA PHE A 718 -5.50 -8.68 -15.13
C PHE A 718 -5.56 -9.08 -13.65
N ARG A 719 -5.36 -8.09 -12.78
CA ARG A 719 -5.48 -8.18 -11.32
C ARG A 719 -5.91 -6.81 -10.80
N THR A 720 -6.75 -6.79 -9.78
CA THR A 720 -7.02 -5.63 -8.94
C THR A 720 -7.26 -6.05 -7.51
N GLY A 721 -7.20 -5.10 -6.58
CA GLY A 721 -7.60 -5.27 -5.18
C GLY A 721 -8.76 -4.33 -4.90
N LEU A 722 -9.70 -4.72 -4.07
CA LEU A 722 -10.86 -3.91 -3.70
C LEU A 722 -11.30 -4.24 -2.28
N VAL A 723 -11.99 -3.32 -1.61
CA VAL A 723 -12.66 -3.62 -0.34
C VAL A 723 -14.16 -3.71 -0.61
N LEU A 724 -14.75 -4.86 -0.24
CA LEU A 724 -16.18 -5.09 -0.27
C LEU A 724 -16.73 -4.89 1.14
N ASP A 725 -17.49 -3.83 1.32
CA ASP A 725 -18.30 -3.61 2.52
C ASP A 725 -19.41 -4.68 2.59
N LEU A 726 -19.55 -5.36 3.72
CA LEU A 726 -20.51 -6.45 3.94
C LEU A 726 -21.77 -5.99 4.67
N GLU A 727 -21.83 -4.75 5.19
CA GLU A 727 -22.94 -4.24 6.00
C GLU A 727 -23.69 -3.03 5.40
N SER A 728 -23.03 -2.05 4.77
CA SER A 728 -23.70 -0.86 4.22
C SER A 728 -24.45 -1.08 2.89
N SER A 729 -25.41 -0.22 2.58
CA SER A 729 -26.23 -0.28 1.35
C SER A 729 -25.46 -0.03 0.04
N ALA A 730 -24.23 0.51 0.11
CA ALA A 730 -23.47 0.96 -1.05
C ALA A 730 -23.15 -0.19 -2.04
N SER A 731 -23.44 0.05 -3.32
CA SER A 731 -23.20 -0.92 -4.39
C SER A 731 -21.77 -0.89 -4.96
N GLU A 732 -21.06 0.22 -4.89
CA GLU A 732 -19.71 0.36 -5.46
C GLU A 732 -18.61 -0.09 -4.48
N PRO A 733 -17.63 -0.92 -4.92
CA PRO A 733 -16.53 -1.36 -4.06
C PRO A 733 -15.41 -0.31 -3.99
N ILE A 734 -14.76 -0.19 -2.83
CA ILE A 734 -13.69 0.78 -2.62
C ILE A 734 -12.42 0.30 -3.34
N LEU A 735 -11.99 1.05 -4.36
CA LEU A 735 -10.74 0.82 -5.10
C LEU A 735 -9.57 1.56 -4.43
N PRO A 736 -8.53 0.85 -3.93
CA PRO A 736 -7.36 1.48 -3.32
C PRO A 736 -6.45 2.07 -4.41
N ASN A 737 -6.28 3.39 -4.40
CA ASN A 737 -5.41 4.08 -5.34
C ASN A 737 -3.94 3.63 -5.15
N ARG A 738 -3.33 3.06 -6.20
CA ARG A 738 -2.01 2.41 -6.14
C ARG A 738 -1.06 3.00 -7.18
N ARG A 739 -0.12 3.82 -6.70
CA ARG A 739 1.04 4.35 -7.45
C ARG A 739 1.67 3.31 -8.38
N SER A 740 1.88 3.67 -9.64
CA SER A 740 2.54 2.84 -10.63
C SER A 740 4.08 2.88 -10.45
N ASN A 741 4.76 1.73 -10.53
CA ASN A 741 6.24 1.64 -10.45
C ASN A 741 6.94 2.16 -11.73
N TYR A 742 6.28 3.03 -12.50
CA TYR A 742 6.62 3.41 -13.87
C TYR A 742 8.04 3.97 -14.02
N SER A 743 8.46 4.83 -13.09
CA SER A 743 9.80 5.45 -13.06
C SER A 743 10.95 4.42 -13.08
N ALA A 744 10.80 3.29 -12.37
CA ALA A 744 11.80 2.22 -12.35
C ALA A 744 11.90 1.50 -13.71
N PHE A 745 10.79 1.30 -14.40
CA PHE A 745 10.78 0.72 -15.75
C PHE A 745 11.42 1.65 -16.79
N VAL A 746 11.12 2.95 -16.74
CA VAL A 746 11.75 3.96 -17.60
C VAL A 746 13.26 4.01 -17.35
N ALA A 747 13.71 4.01 -16.09
CA ALA A 747 15.13 4.00 -15.74
C ALA A 747 15.85 2.76 -16.30
N HIS A 748 15.24 1.56 -16.23
CA HIS A 748 15.77 0.36 -16.87
C HIS A 748 15.90 0.51 -18.39
N ALA A 749 14.83 0.95 -19.06
CA ALA A 749 14.78 1.07 -20.52
C ALA A 749 15.83 2.07 -21.05
N VAL A 750 15.95 3.24 -20.42
CA VAL A 750 16.94 4.27 -20.78
C VAL A 750 18.37 3.76 -20.60
N LEU A 751 18.69 3.13 -19.46
CA LEU A 751 20.04 2.61 -19.20
C LEU A 751 20.44 1.49 -20.18
N MET A 752 19.54 0.54 -20.47
CA MET A 752 19.80 -0.54 -21.42
C MET A 752 19.89 -0.03 -22.86
N GLY A 753 19.03 0.93 -23.26
CA GLY A 753 19.07 1.56 -24.58
C GLY A 753 20.38 2.29 -24.83
N LEU A 754 20.80 3.16 -23.92
CA LEU A 754 22.08 3.88 -24.00
C LEU A 754 23.28 2.92 -24.06
N ALA A 755 23.28 1.89 -23.22
CA ALA A 755 24.34 0.88 -23.19
C ALA A 755 24.50 0.17 -24.55
N TRP A 756 23.43 -0.48 -25.04
CA TRP A 756 23.52 -1.43 -26.15
C TRP A 756 23.32 -0.81 -27.55
N ILE A 757 22.57 0.30 -27.67
CA ILE A 757 22.35 0.95 -28.99
C ILE A 757 23.43 1.99 -29.31
N ILE A 758 24.12 2.54 -28.30
CA ILE A 758 25.10 3.62 -28.49
C ILE A 758 26.50 3.21 -28.02
N LEU A 759 26.69 2.90 -26.74
CA LEU A 759 28.01 2.84 -26.13
C LEU A 759 28.81 1.57 -26.54
N VAL A 760 28.18 0.40 -26.60
CA VAL A 760 28.84 -0.83 -27.05
C VAL A 760 29.21 -0.82 -28.55
N PRO A 761 28.34 -0.36 -29.48
CA PRO A 761 28.72 -0.18 -30.89
C PRO A 761 29.98 0.68 -31.06
N TRP A 762 30.06 1.82 -30.35
CA TRP A 762 31.26 2.66 -30.34
C TRP A 762 32.47 1.93 -29.75
N ALA A 763 32.31 1.17 -28.66
CA ALA A 763 33.39 0.39 -28.07
C ALA A 763 33.93 -0.70 -29.02
N ILE A 764 33.05 -1.38 -29.77
CA ILE A 764 33.40 -2.38 -30.80
C ILE A 764 34.06 -1.72 -32.03
N PHE A 765 33.82 -0.43 -32.26
CA PHE A 765 34.34 0.31 -33.41
C PHE A 765 35.77 0.87 -33.20
N MET A 766 36.12 1.33 -31.99
CA MET A 766 37.46 1.89 -31.68
C MET A 766 38.64 1.00 -32.12
N PRO A 767 38.63 -0.34 -31.95
CA PRO A 767 39.69 -1.24 -32.40
C PRO A 767 39.89 -1.33 -33.93
N ARG A 768 39.01 -0.74 -34.75
CA ARG A 768 39.23 -0.57 -36.19
C ARG A 768 39.82 0.80 -36.51
N VAL A 769 39.20 1.88 -36.04
CA VAL A 769 39.57 3.25 -36.44
C VAL A 769 40.83 3.78 -35.73
N LEU A 770 41.15 3.28 -34.53
CA LEU A 770 42.30 3.74 -33.74
C LEU A 770 43.40 2.67 -33.59
N HIS A 771 43.36 1.58 -34.37
CA HIS A 771 44.27 0.43 -34.23
C HIS A 771 45.77 0.80 -34.28
N PHE A 772 46.12 1.85 -35.01
CA PHE A 772 47.49 2.38 -35.14
C PHE A 772 47.96 3.22 -33.93
N LYS A 773 47.11 3.41 -32.90
CA LYS A 773 47.45 4.06 -31.63
C LYS A 773 47.32 3.06 -30.46
N ASP A 774 48.15 2.01 -30.42
CA ASP A 774 48.34 1.19 -29.21
C ASP A 774 49.13 2.04 -28.17
N PRO A 775 48.75 2.15 -26.89
CA PRO A 775 47.63 1.48 -26.20
C PRO A 775 46.32 2.30 -26.14
N LEU A 776 46.25 3.50 -26.75
CA LEU A 776 45.10 4.40 -26.64
C LEU A 776 43.76 3.73 -27.02
N TRP A 777 43.69 3.03 -28.15
CA TRP A 777 42.45 2.35 -28.57
C TRP A 777 42.02 1.28 -27.56
N PHE A 778 42.99 0.58 -26.95
CA PHE A 778 42.73 -0.50 -26.01
C PHE A 778 42.29 0.04 -24.65
N ASN A 779 42.91 1.13 -24.18
CA ASN A 779 42.49 1.82 -22.96
C ASN A 779 41.08 2.40 -23.10
N LEU A 780 40.76 3.03 -24.24
CA LEU A 780 39.43 3.58 -24.51
C LEU A 780 38.36 2.49 -24.63
N HIS A 781 38.65 1.40 -25.37
CA HIS A 781 37.78 0.23 -25.44
C HIS A 781 37.53 -0.39 -24.05
N ARG A 782 38.56 -0.52 -23.20
CA ARG A 782 38.41 -1.03 -21.83
C ARG A 782 37.58 -0.10 -20.95
N ALA A 783 37.83 1.21 -20.98
CA ALA A 783 37.12 2.18 -20.17
C ALA A 783 35.62 2.24 -20.53
N LEU A 784 35.29 2.26 -21.82
CA LEU A 784 33.91 2.33 -22.29
C LEU A 784 33.11 1.06 -21.96
N ASN A 785 33.70 -0.13 -22.12
CA ASN A 785 33.06 -1.39 -21.70
C ASN A 785 32.90 -1.48 -20.17
N LEU A 786 33.83 -0.93 -19.38
CA LEU A 786 33.68 -0.90 -17.92
C LEU A 786 32.53 0.01 -17.49
N PHE A 787 32.40 1.20 -18.09
CA PHE A 787 31.29 2.12 -17.85
C PHE A 787 29.93 1.49 -18.23
N VAL A 788 29.85 0.87 -19.41
CA VAL A 788 28.67 0.07 -19.82
C VAL A 788 28.36 -1.04 -18.82
N THR A 789 29.38 -1.75 -18.31
CA THR A 789 29.17 -2.83 -17.33
C THR A 789 28.47 -2.32 -16.07
N CYS A 790 28.85 -1.13 -15.58
CA CYS A 790 28.17 -0.50 -14.44
C CYS A 790 26.71 -0.14 -14.77
N MET A 791 26.44 0.46 -15.94
CA MET A 791 25.07 0.79 -16.36
C MET A 791 24.18 -0.45 -16.47
N VAL A 792 24.67 -1.51 -17.12
CA VAL A 792 23.96 -2.78 -17.31
C VAL A 792 23.74 -3.48 -15.97
N LEU A 793 24.71 -3.45 -15.04
CA LEU A 793 24.54 -4.02 -13.70
C LEU A 793 23.43 -3.30 -12.93
N SER A 794 23.46 -1.96 -12.86
CA SER A 794 22.42 -1.18 -12.18
C SER A 794 21.04 -1.40 -12.80
N ALA A 795 20.93 -1.36 -14.13
CA ALA A 795 19.68 -1.62 -14.83
C ALA A 795 19.16 -3.05 -14.62
N PHE A 796 20.05 -4.05 -14.53
CA PHE A 796 19.68 -5.43 -14.25
C PHE A 796 19.18 -5.59 -12.80
N VAL A 797 19.78 -4.89 -11.82
CA VAL A 797 19.27 -4.84 -10.43
C VAL A 797 17.88 -4.20 -10.39
N VAL A 798 17.66 -3.08 -11.08
CA VAL A 798 16.33 -2.43 -11.18
C VAL A 798 15.29 -3.40 -11.76
N ALA A 799 15.62 -4.17 -12.80
CA ALA A 799 14.73 -5.19 -13.35
C ALA A 799 14.49 -6.39 -12.42
N LEU A 800 15.46 -6.77 -11.58
CA LEU A 800 15.28 -7.86 -10.60
C LEU A 800 14.39 -7.45 -9.43
N VAL A 801 14.41 -6.18 -9.03
CA VAL A 801 13.62 -5.64 -7.91
C VAL A 801 12.21 -5.25 -8.35
N TYR A 802 12.07 -4.49 -9.45
CA TYR A 802 10.80 -3.89 -9.87
C TYR A 802 10.15 -4.57 -11.09
N GLY A 803 10.90 -5.38 -11.84
CA GLY A 803 10.45 -5.94 -13.12
C GLY A 803 9.38 -7.04 -13.01
N THR A 804 8.42 -7.03 -13.93
CA THR A 804 7.47 -8.13 -14.10
C THR A 804 8.15 -9.36 -14.70
N ARG A 805 7.76 -10.56 -14.23
CA ARG A 805 8.27 -11.85 -14.75
C ARG A 805 7.36 -12.46 -15.83
N THR A 806 6.38 -11.70 -16.33
CA THR A 806 5.46 -12.10 -17.40
C THR A 806 6.20 -12.28 -18.73
N GLU A 807 7.12 -11.38 -19.05
CA GLU A 807 7.76 -11.27 -20.36
C GLU A 807 8.98 -12.21 -20.50
N THR A 808 8.67 -13.51 -20.41
CA THR A 808 9.62 -14.62 -20.45
C THR A 808 10.67 -14.51 -21.57
N ALA A 809 10.31 -14.04 -22.76
CA ALA A 809 11.24 -13.86 -23.87
C ALA A 809 12.31 -12.79 -23.57
N HIS A 810 11.89 -11.61 -23.12
CA HIS A 810 12.81 -10.51 -22.76
C HIS A 810 13.69 -10.88 -21.56
N LEU A 811 13.09 -11.54 -20.56
CA LEU A 811 13.80 -11.98 -19.35
C LEU A 811 14.85 -13.06 -19.66
N VAL A 812 14.52 -14.09 -20.45
CA VAL A 812 15.45 -15.18 -20.79
C VAL A 812 16.60 -14.66 -21.65
N ILE A 813 16.32 -13.85 -22.69
CA ILE A 813 17.37 -13.28 -23.54
C ILE A 813 18.23 -12.29 -22.72
N GLY A 814 17.62 -11.47 -21.86
CA GLY A 814 18.32 -10.57 -20.94
C GLY A 814 19.29 -11.30 -20.00
N CYS A 815 18.89 -12.42 -19.41
CA CYS A 815 19.76 -13.27 -18.59
C CYS A 815 20.90 -13.90 -19.39
N ILE A 816 20.66 -14.32 -20.64
CA ILE A 816 21.71 -14.84 -21.54
C ILE A 816 22.71 -13.72 -21.89
N VAL A 817 22.24 -12.52 -22.19
CA VAL A 817 23.04 -11.31 -22.43
C VAL A 817 23.90 -10.96 -21.21
N PHE A 818 23.32 -10.96 -20.00
CA PHE A 818 24.06 -10.69 -18.77
C PHE A 818 25.16 -11.74 -18.51
N GLY A 819 24.85 -13.04 -18.68
CA GLY A 819 25.84 -14.12 -18.57
C GLY A 819 26.97 -14.01 -19.60
N LEU A 820 26.65 -13.65 -20.86
CA LEU A 820 27.64 -13.39 -21.90
C LEU A 820 28.51 -12.16 -21.61
N LEU A 821 27.97 -11.11 -20.98
CA LEU A 821 28.75 -9.94 -20.51
C LEU A 821 29.74 -10.33 -19.40
N VAL A 822 29.31 -11.11 -18.41
CA VAL A 822 30.21 -11.65 -17.36
C VAL A 822 31.34 -12.48 -17.98
N LEU A 823 31.05 -13.27 -19.01
CA LEU A 823 32.07 -14.01 -19.76
C LEU A 823 33.03 -13.10 -20.57
N GLN A 824 32.60 -11.93 -21.05
CA GLN A 824 33.53 -10.95 -21.64
C GLN A 824 34.49 -10.37 -20.59
N ILE A 825 33.99 -10.06 -19.40
CA ILE A 825 34.80 -9.49 -18.32
C ILE A 825 35.85 -10.52 -17.85
N ALA A 826 35.42 -11.74 -17.56
CA ALA A 826 36.30 -12.85 -17.22
C ALA A 826 37.33 -13.15 -18.34
N GLY A 827 36.89 -13.16 -19.60
CA GLY A 827 37.77 -13.30 -20.76
C GLY A 827 38.77 -12.14 -20.90
N GLY A 828 38.36 -10.92 -20.59
CA GLY A 828 39.21 -9.72 -20.60
C GLY A 828 40.30 -9.73 -19.53
N LEU A 829 40.00 -10.31 -18.36
CA LEU A 829 40.96 -10.54 -17.28
C LEU A 829 41.93 -11.70 -17.61
N LEU A 830 41.41 -12.83 -18.12
CA LEU A 830 42.18 -14.01 -18.51
C LEU A 830 42.88 -13.87 -19.89
N ARG A 831 43.29 -12.64 -20.22
CA ARG A 831 43.84 -12.25 -21.53
C ARG A 831 45.28 -12.73 -21.72
N ALA A 832 45.45 -13.84 -22.45
CA ALA A 832 46.75 -14.42 -22.76
C ALA A 832 47.73 -13.46 -23.50
N ASP A 833 49.03 -13.64 -23.26
CA ASP A 833 50.12 -12.75 -23.67
C ASP A 833 50.33 -12.59 -25.19
N LYS A 834 50.89 -11.44 -25.58
CA LYS A 834 51.34 -11.10 -26.94
C LYS A 834 52.47 -12.07 -27.38
N GLY A 835 52.11 -13.24 -27.92
CA GLY A 835 53.05 -14.23 -28.47
C GLY A 835 52.69 -15.70 -28.19
N SER A 836 51.80 -15.97 -27.23
CA SER A 836 51.37 -17.34 -26.91
C SER A 836 50.45 -17.94 -27.99
N ALA A 837 50.50 -19.25 -28.25
CA ALA A 837 49.54 -19.92 -29.15
C ALA A 837 48.08 -19.74 -28.69
N ARG A 838 47.86 -19.65 -27.37
CA ARG A 838 46.55 -19.36 -26.75
C ARG A 838 46.01 -17.97 -27.13
N ARG A 839 46.86 -17.01 -27.51
CA ARG A 839 46.48 -15.64 -27.92
C ARG A 839 45.50 -15.65 -29.10
N THR A 840 45.71 -16.53 -30.08
CA THR A 840 44.87 -16.61 -31.29
C THR A 840 43.49 -17.17 -30.95
N ALA A 841 43.43 -18.26 -30.18
CA ALA A 841 42.18 -18.84 -29.71
C ALA A 841 41.38 -17.85 -28.84
N TRP A 842 42.04 -17.18 -27.89
CA TRP A 842 41.44 -16.12 -27.07
C TRP A 842 40.86 -15.00 -27.92
N ARG A 843 41.61 -14.52 -28.92
CA ARG A 843 41.15 -13.45 -29.83
C ARG A 843 39.92 -13.87 -30.63
N MET A 844 39.88 -15.11 -31.13
CA MET A 844 38.73 -15.63 -31.87
C MET A 844 37.51 -15.75 -30.97
N ALA A 845 37.66 -16.33 -29.78
CA ALA A 845 36.58 -16.49 -28.81
C ALA A 845 35.97 -15.12 -28.43
N HIS A 846 36.79 -14.19 -27.92
CA HIS A 846 36.37 -12.86 -27.47
C HIS A 846 35.68 -12.04 -28.57
N VAL A 847 36.21 -12.04 -29.81
CA VAL A 847 35.59 -11.31 -30.93
C VAL A 847 34.29 -11.97 -31.41
N LEU A 848 34.16 -13.28 -31.32
CA LEU A 848 32.94 -13.99 -31.70
C LEU A 848 31.84 -13.79 -30.65
N SER A 849 32.12 -14.12 -29.38
CA SER A 849 31.13 -13.98 -28.30
C SER A 849 30.74 -12.53 -28.03
N GLY A 850 31.64 -11.55 -28.27
CA GLY A 850 31.30 -10.13 -28.15
C GLY A 850 30.28 -9.66 -29.19
N ARG A 851 30.29 -10.25 -30.40
CA ARG A 851 29.28 -9.95 -31.44
C ARG A 851 27.95 -10.67 -31.20
N VAL A 852 27.99 -11.88 -30.63
CA VAL A 852 26.78 -12.62 -30.25
C VAL A 852 26.08 -11.92 -29.08
N LEU A 853 26.85 -11.47 -28.08
CA LEU A 853 26.37 -10.63 -26.99
C LEU A 853 25.64 -9.39 -27.51
N GLU A 854 26.31 -8.59 -28.35
CA GLU A 854 25.75 -7.37 -28.94
C GLU A 854 24.44 -7.62 -29.69
N LEU A 855 24.43 -8.61 -30.59
CA LEU A 855 23.25 -8.92 -31.42
C LEU A 855 22.05 -9.34 -30.55
N LEU A 856 22.27 -10.17 -29.53
CA LEU A 856 21.23 -10.58 -28.60
C LEU A 856 20.77 -9.42 -27.72
N ALA A 857 21.68 -8.54 -27.28
CA ALA A 857 21.35 -7.41 -26.43
C ALA A 857 20.52 -6.35 -27.16
N VAL A 858 20.91 -5.97 -28.38
CA VAL A 858 20.12 -5.06 -29.23
C VAL A 858 18.74 -5.66 -29.51
N ALA A 859 18.66 -6.94 -29.90
CA ALA A 859 17.37 -7.61 -30.09
C ALA A 859 16.52 -7.61 -28.80
N ASN A 860 17.14 -7.78 -27.63
CA ASN A 860 16.44 -7.76 -26.36
C ASN A 860 15.87 -6.37 -26.01
N VAL A 861 16.56 -5.28 -26.38
CA VAL A 861 16.04 -3.92 -26.23
C VAL A 861 14.81 -3.72 -27.12
N PHE A 862 14.83 -4.18 -28.38
CA PHE A 862 13.63 -4.11 -29.25
C PHE A 862 12.44 -4.87 -28.67
N ILE A 863 12.66 -6.07 -28.10
CA ILE A 863 11.60 -6.83 -27.39
C ILE A 863 11.14 -6.04 -26.15
N GLY A 864 12.07 -5.47 -25.37
CA GLY A 864 11.80 -4.62 -24.21
C GLY A 864 10.87 -3.45 -24.53
N MET A 865 11.16 -2.72 -25.60
CA MET A 865 10.33 -1.59 -26.06
C MET A 865 8.97 -2.04 -26.62
N SER A 866 8.88 -3.24 -27.21
CA SER A 866 7.62 -3.75 -27.78
C SER A 866 6.55 -4.10 -26.74
N ILE A 867 6.95 -4.31 -25.48
CA ILE A 867 6.06 -4.55 -24.33
C ILE A 867 5.35 -3.25 -23.91
N PHE A 868 5.89 -2.08 -24.29
CA PHE A 868 5.59 -0.79 -23.66
C PHE A 868 4.43 -0.01 -24.28
N GLY A 869 3.69 -0.59 -25.25
CA GLY A 869 2.41 -0.09 -25.76
C GLY A 869 2.44 1.21 -26.59
N GLY A 870 2.83 2.34 -25.99
CA GLY A 870 2.66 3.70 -26.51
C GLY A 870 3.90 4.37 -27.13
N VAL A 871 5.00 3.63 -27.35
CA VAL A 871 6.25 4.25 -27.83
C VAL A 871 6.18 4.60 -29.32
N GLY A 872 5.71 5.82 -29.61
CA GLY A 872 5.46 6.33 -30.95
C GLY A 872 6.70 6.38 -31.86
N TRP A 873 6.48 6.45 -33.18
CA TRP A 873 7.47 6.22 -34.25
C TRP A 873 8.81 6.98 -34.16
N GLY A 874 8.88 8.06 -33.38
CA GLY A 874 10.12 8.82 -33.13
C GLY A 874 11.30 7.99 -32.60
N TRP A 875 11.07 6.93 -31.82
CA TRP A 875 12.18 6.12 -31.31
C TRP A 875 12.85 5.27 -32.40
N TYR A 876 12.07 4.70 -33.33
CA TYR A 876 12.61 4.01 -34.51
C TYR A 876 13.43 4.96 -35.38
N LEU A 877 13.02 6.23 -35.51
CA LEU A 877 13.78 7.27 -36.20
C LEU A 877 15.10 7.60 -35.46
N ALA A 878 15.06 7.74 -34.14
CA ALA A 878 16.26 8.00 -33.33
C ALA A 878 17.29 6.85 -33.43
N VAL A 879 16.85 5.59 -33.30
CA VAL A 879 17.71 4.42 -33.46
C VAL A 879 18.22 4.30 -34.91
N GLY A 880 17.37 4.58 -35.90
CA GLY A 880 17.75 4.64 -37.32
C GLY A 880 18.83 5.69 -37.62
N LEU A 881 18.74 6.87 -36.99
CA LEU A 881 19.76 7.93 -37.10
C LEU A 881 21.10 7.51 -36.48
N VAL A 882 21.09 6.86 -35.30
CA VAL A 882 22.31 6.34 -34.65
C VAL A 882 22.98 5.27 -35.51
N ILE A 883 22.20 4.30 -36.03
CA ILE A 883 22.71 3.25 -36.92
C ILE A 883 23.25 3.86 -38.23
N GLY A 884 22.52 4.84 -38.81
CA GLY A 884 22.94 5.58 -40.00
C GLY A 884 24.27 6.33 -39.80
N LEU A 885 24.44 6.97 -38.64
CA LEU A 885 25.69 7.65 -38.27
C LEU A 885 26.86 6.67 -38.14
N LEU A 886 26.66 5.52 -37.48
CA LEU A 886 27.68 4.48 -37.35
C LEU A 886 28.10 3.91 -38.72
N ILE A 887 27.15 3.70 -39.63
CA ILE A 887 27.41 3.27 -41.00
C ILE A 887 28.16 4.35 -41.79
N PHE A 888 27.75 5.62 -41.71
CA PHE A 888 28.42 6.74 -42.37
C PHE A 888 29.88 6.87 -41.91
N VAL A 889 30.14 6.82 -40.60
CA VAL A 889 31.49 6.88 -40.03
C VAL A 889 32.33 5.68 -40.49
N TYR A 890 31.77 4.48 -40.57
CA TYR A 890 32.46 3.30 -41.11
C TYR A 890 32.86 3.47 -42.58
N VAL A 891 31.95 3.94 -43.44
CA VAL A 891 32.22 4.19 -44.86
C VAL A 891 33.25 5.31 -45.06
N TYR A 892 33.19 6.38 -44.25
CA TYR A 892 34.18 7.46 -44.25
C TYR A 892 35.60 6.96 -43.93
N PHE A 893 35.77 6.13 -42.89
CA PHE A 893 37.11 5.61 -42.57
C PHE A 893 37.61 4.57 -43.59
N LEU A 894 36.75 3.70 -44.11
CA LEU A 894 37.11 2.76 -45.19
C LEU A 894 37.59 3.49 -46.46
N SER A 895 36.81 4.46 -46.95
CA SER A 895 37.15 5.23 -48.15
C SER A 895 38.44 6.04 -47.96
N ARG A 896 38.65 6.65 -46.80
CA ARG A 896 39.89 7.38 -46.49
C ARG A 896 41.12 6.47 -46.52
N ASP A 897 41.01 5.25 -46.00
CA ASP A 897 42.15 4.33 -45.93
C ASP A 897 42.37 3.61 -47.30
N PHE A 898 41.32 3.42 -48.12
CA PHE A 898 41.44 3.05 -49.54
C PHE A 898 42.19 4.12 -50.37
N VAL A 899 41.86 5.40 -50.18
CA VAL A 899 42.55 6.54 -50.84
C VAL A 899 44.02 6.67 -50.41
N LYS A 900 44.39 6.15 -49.23
CA LYS A 900 45.80 6.02 -48.83
C LYS A 900 46.50 4.86 -49.53
N GLN A 901 45.82 3.73 -49.72
CA GLN A 901 46.38 2.58 -50.43
C GLN A 901 46.60 2.87 -51.93
N SER A 902 45.66 3.54 -52.61
CA SER A 902 45.89 3.93 -54.02
C SER A 902 47.09 4.87 -54.17
N ARG A 903 47.15 5.93 -53.36
CA ARG A 903 48.30 6.86 -53.32
C ARG A 903 49.62 6.22 -52.91
N GLY A 904 49.60 5.11 -52.18
CA GLY A 904 50.80 4.32 -51.88
C GLY A 904 51.27 3.45 -53.05
N SER A 905 50.39 3.10 -53.98
CA SER A 905 50.71 2.25 -55.15
C SER A 905 51.40 3.04 -56.27
N ASP A 906 51.03 4.31 -56.46
CA ASP A 906 51.55 5.18 -57.53
C ASP A 906 53.02 5.65 -57.31
N HIS A 907 53.70 5.15 -56.27
CA HIS A 907 55.12 5.42 -55.98
C HIS A 907 55.99 4.15 -55.97
N GLY A 908 55.44 3.00 -56.40
CA GLY A 908 56.16 1.73 -56.48
C GLY A 908 56.71 1.34 -57.86
N ALA A 909 56.53 2.18 -58.89
CA ALA A 909 56.72 1.77 -60.28
C ALA A 909 57.26 2.87 -61.23
N ASP A 910 58.51 3.31 -61.02
CA ASP A 910 59.38 3.72 -62.14
C ASP A 910 60.86 3.44 -61.81
N GLY A 911 61.73 3.29 -62.82
CA GLY A 911 63.00 2.55 -62.68
C GLY A 911 64.27 3.17 -63.27
N GLY A 912 65.15 3.68 -62.39
CA GLY A 912 66.57 3.95 -62.68
C GLY A 912 66.87 5.28 -63.41
N PRO A 913 68.16 5.57 -63.75
CA PRO A 913 69.35 4.72 -63.63
C PRO A 913 70.42 5.24 -62.63
N VAL A 914 71.63 4.68 -62.72
CA VAL A 914 72.80 4.83 -61.84
C VAL A 914 73.69 6.03 -62.23
N ASP A 915 74.26 6.80 -61.28
CA ASP A 915 75.72 6.81 -60.95
C ASP A 915 76.18 7.97 -60.01
N SER A 916 77.33 7.75 -59.36
CA SER A 916 78.33 8.73 -58.86
C SER A 916 78.08 9.58 -57.59
N GLY A 917 78.71 9.16 -56.47
CA GLY A 917 79.87 9.90 -55.95
C GLY A 917 79.77 10.83 -54.72
N LYS A 918 80.72 10.64 -53.79
CA LYS A 918 81.34 11.59 -52.84
C LYS A 918 80.63 12.01 -51.53
N ASP A 919 81.12 11.42 -50.44
CA ASP A 919 81.94 12.07 -49.40
C ASP A 919 81.46 13.35 -48.67
N ALA A 920 81.03 13.13 -47.42
CA ALA A 920 81.68 13.62 -46.18
C ALA A 920 81.41 15.02 -45.56
N GLU A 921 81.55 15.01 -44.22
CA GLU A 921 81.97 16.07 -43.28
C GLU A 921 81.07 17.25 -42.80
N SER A 922 80.68 17.14 -41.51
CA SER A 922 81.26 17.90 -40.37
C SER A 922 80.59 19.19 -39.82
N GLY A 923 80.29 19.15 -38.51
CA GLY A 923 80.34 20.31 -37.58
C GLY A 923 79.01 21.01 -37.23
N ARG A 924 78.87 21.65 -36.04
CA ARG A 924 79.64 21.58 -34.78
C ARG A 924 78.80 22.08 -33.56
N VAL A 925 79.11 21.55 -32.38
CA VAL A 925 78.58 21.77 -30.98
C VAL A 925 79.28 22.98 -30.28
N PRO A 926 78.89 23.58 -29.11
CA PRO A 926 77.77 23.38 -28.14
C PRO A 926 76.79 24.61 -28.13
N SER A 927 76.22 25.26 -27.07
CA SER A 927 76.21 25.27 -25.57
C SER A 927 74.96 26.09 -25.06
N GLU A 928 74.64 26.44 -23.79
CA GLU A 928 75.26 26.40 -22.43
C GLU A 928 74.32 25.80 -21.33
N HIS A 929 73.95 26.54 -20.25
CA HIS A 929 73.41 26.00 -18.97
C HIS A 929 72.46 26.94 -18.19
N SER A 930 71.75 26.34 -17.20
CA SER A 930 71.23 26.93 -15.93
C SER A 930 69.89 27.73 -15.97
N ASN A 931 69.07 27.81 -14.91
CA ASN A 931 68.98 27.03 -13.65
C ASN A 931 67.61 27.21 -12.93
N SER A 932 67.35 26.36 -11.91
CA SER A 932 66.44 26.57 -10.73
C SER A 932 64.99 27.04 -10.98
N ALA A 933 63.98 26.21 -10.67
CA ALA A 933 63.29 26.11 -9.36
C ALA A 933 62.10 27.11 -9.21
N ALA A 934 61.04 26.82 -8.45
CA ALA A 934 60.79 25.67 -7.55
C ALA A 934 59.50 24.92 -7.92
#